data_AF-A0A9E3SCK9-F1
#
_entry.id   AF-A0A9E3SCK9-F1
#
_cell.length_a   1.000
_cell.length_b   1.000
_cell.length_c   1.000
_cell.angle_alpha   90.00
_cell.angle_beta   90.00
_cell.angle_gamma   90.00
#
_symmetry.space_group_name_H-M   'P 1'
#
loop_
_entity.id
_entity.type
_entity.pdbx_description
1 polymer ?
#
loop_
_entity_poly.entity_id
_entity_poly.type
_entity_poly.pdbx_seq_one_letter_code
_entity_poly.pdbx_strand_id
1 'polypeptide(L)'
;QNGVPTGYFTEGDEAVKGIPLIHLMNVDNLNQQSNPVKGGDGVFDFLDNAATQGGTINASNGRIFFTVLEPFGSHIRNKIFPDNPDLADRYAYDSLYSVTKAAAEQYPEKNKFILEGFYKSQSGSEINLNALNVPQGSVKVTAGGVPLTENVDYTVDYTLGRVRIINEGILSSGTPINIALESNSLFSLQQKRMMGLRVDHEINPDFRLGATLLNLHERPLTQKVNYGDDPISNTIYGFDLSYRTESRWLTKMIDKLPGISTKQVSKINIDAEFAHFLPGHARAVGKTGTSYIDDFEGAKSTIDLRQVNSWYLASTPQGQVDMFPEAAPNTGLDYGKNRAKLAWYIIDPLFYDKYGTLRPGNVDRNELSKNSVRQVLEPEVFPNKDQPAGTVSSNIAVLNMAYYPEERGPYNYDVAQGSYSSGMNEDGSLRDPESRWGGIMRRVESSDFEETNIEYLEFWLMDPFTEVGDNRGELYINLGDISEDILRDGRKSYENGLPTTAVVENVDTTIWGRVPSLQALVEAFNNDPQSRQYQDVGYDGLNDEDERSFHAETFLDIIREQFGTQSLAYQQAATDPSADNYQYFRGGNLDNDSRYSSVLERYKNFNGPDGNSPTDAQNPEAYPTSATSMPNVED
;
A
#
# COMPACT_ATOMS: atom_id res chain seq x y z
N GLN A 1 -37.13 -14.55 1.42
CA GLN A 1 -36.00 -15.21 0.74
C GLN A 1 -35.08 -15.71 1.85
N ASN A 2 -34.81 -17.00 1.90
CA ASN A 2 -34.07 -17.61 3.02
C ASN A 2 -32.60 -17.15 2.96
N GLY A 3 -32.18 -16.25 3.85
CA GLY A 3 -30.80 -15.78 3.98
C GLY A 3 -29.87 -16.78 4.68
N VAL A 4 -30.22 -18.06 4.70
CA VAL A 4 -29.41 -19.13 5.28
C VAL A 4 -28.68 -19.82 4.14
N PRO A 5 -27.34 -19.86 4.12
CA PRO A 5 -26.58 -20.61 3.14
C PRO A 5 -27.03 -22.07 3.09
N THR A 6 -27.27 -22.59 1.89
CA THR A 6 -27.63 -23.99 1.67
C THR A 6 -26.54 -24.69 0.88
N GLY A 7 -26.07 -25.84 1.36
CA GLY A 7 -25.04 -26.65 0.69
C GLY A 7 -25.53 -27.44 -0.54
N TYR A 8 -26.65 -27.05 -1.16
CA TYR A 8 -27.24 -27.68 -2.34
C TYR A 8 -28.10 -26.67 -3.11
N PHE A 9 -28.37 -26.92 -4.39
CA PHE A 9 -29.31 -26.11 -5.18
C PHE A 9 -30.77 -26.47 -4.85
N THR A 10 -31.63 -25.46 -4.72
CA THR A 10 -33.07 -25.62 -4.42
C THR A 10 -33.94 -25.72 -5.68
N GLU A 11 -33.38 -25.39 -6.83
CA GLU A 11 -34.03 -25.35 -8.15
C GLU A 11 -33.24 -26.22 -9.16
N GLY A 12 -33.91 -26.68 -10.22
CA GLY A 12 -33.34 -27.59 -11.22
C GLY A 12 -33.98 -28.97 -11.26
N ASP A 13 -33.47 -29.81 -12.15
CA ASP A 13 -33.90 -31.20 -12.30
C ASP A 13 -33.55 -32.06 -11.07
N GLU A 14 -34.15 -33.24 -10.96
CA GLU A 14 -33.89 -34.18 -9.85
C GLU A 14 -32.40 -34.60 -9.75
N ALA A 15 -31.64 -34.47 -10.84
CA ALA A 15 -30.21 -34.74 -10.88
C ALA A 15 -29.33 -33.62 -10.27
N VAL A 16 -29.92 -32.50 -9.85
CA VAL A 16 -29.20 -31.34 -9.29
C VAL A 16 -29.82 -30.89 -7.97
N LYS A 17 -31.16 -30.81 -7.95
CA LYS A 17 -31.91 -30.29 -6.82
C LYS A 17 -31.73 -31.18 -5.59
N GLY A 18 -31.31 -30.58 -4.47
CA GLY A 18 -31.10 -31.28 -3.20
C GLY A 18 -29.83 -32.13 -3.11
N ILE A 19 -28.98 -32.12 -4.14
CA ILE A 19 -27.69 -32.80 -4.15
C ILE A 19 -26.61 -31.88 -3.55
N PRO A 20 -25.73 -32.38 -2.65
CA PRO A 20 -24.64 -31.60 -2.09
C PRO A 20 -23.75 -30.93 -3.14
N LEU A 21 -23.42 -29.65 -2.94
CA LEU A 21 -22.57 -28.87 -3.85
C LEU A 21 -21.18 -29.49 -4.00
N ILE A 22 -20.59 -30.05 -2.94
CA ILE A 22 -19.29 -30.72 -3.01
C ILE A 22 -19.28 -31.88 -4.01
N HIS A 23 -20.40 -32.61 -4.12
CA HIS A 23 -20.55 -33.67 -5.10
C HIS A 23 -20.71 -33.09 -6.51
N LEU A 24 -21.61 -32.12 -6.68
CA LEU A 24 -21.85 -31.46 -7.98
C LEU A 24 -20.62 -30.74 -8.53
N MET A 25 -19.79 -30.18 -7.66
CA MET A 25 -18.53 -29.50 -7.98
C MET A 25 -17.33 -30.46 -8.14
N ASN A 26 -17.59 -31.77 -8.13
CA ASN A 26 -16.60 -32.82 -8.38
C ASN A 26 -15.44 -32.85 -7.37
N VAL A 27 -15.74 -32.57 -6.09
CA VAL A 27 -14.79 -32.61 -4.97
C VAL A 27 -15.19 -33.61 -3.87
N ASP A 28 -16.21 -34.43 -4.13
CA ASP A 28 -16.68 -35.55 -3.29
C ASP A 28 -17.12 -36.71 -4.20
N ASN A 29 -16.19 -37.63 -4.43
CA ASN A 29 -16.31 -38.79 -5.30
C ASN A 29 -15.77 -40.08 -4.66
N LEU A 30 -15.04 -39.98 -3.54
CA LEU A 30 -14.44 -41.12 -2.86
C LEU A 30 -15.18 -41.37 -1.54
N ASN A 31 -14.91 -42.54 -0.95
CA ASN A 31 -15.26 -42.80 0.44
C ASN A 31 -14.04 -42.66 1.36
N GLN A 32 -14.24 -42.84 2.66
CA GLN A 32 -13.17 -42.84 3.68
C GLN A 32 -11.98 -43.79 3.40
N GLN A 33 -12.15 -44.83 2.56
CA GLN A 33 -11.06 -45.72 2.14
C GLN A 33 -10.45 -45.32 0.79
N SER A 34 -10.73 -44.10 0.31
CA SER A 34 -10.32 -43.56 -0.98
C SER A 34 -10.80 -44.38 -2.19
N ASN A 35 -11.88 -45.14 -2.05
CA ASN A 35 -12.49 -45.88 -3.16
C ASN A 35 -13.57 -45.03 -3.84
N PRO A 36 -13.66 -45.02 -5.18
CA PRO A 36 -14.72 -44.30 -5.88
C PRO A 36 -16.11 -44.81 -5.52
N VAL A 37 -17.02 -43.91 -5.16
CA VAL A 37 -18.42 -44.21 -4.86
C VAL A 37 -19.34 -43.24 -5.61
N LYS A 38 -20.41 -43.80 -6.21
CA LYS A 38 -21.41 -42.99 -6.92
C LYS A 38 -22.18 -42.13 -5.92
N GLY A 39 -22.07 -40.81 -6.04
CA GLY A 39 -22.75 -39.84 -5.15
C GLY A 39 -21.88 -39.29 -4.03
N GLY A 40 -20.62 -39.73 -3.92
CA GLY A 40 -19.73 -39.32 -2.82
C GLY A 40 -20.12 -39.94 -1.48
N ASP A 41 -19.36 -39.62 -0.42
CA ASP A 41 -19.71 -39.97 0.96
C ASP A 41 -20.24 -38.78 1.78
N GLY A 42 -20.41 -37.62 1.12
CA GLY A 42 -20.91 -36.38 1.72
C GLY A 42 -19.81 -35.58 2.41
N VAL A 43 -18.55 -35.95 2.24
CA VAL A 43 -17.38 -35.27 2.79
C VAL A 43 -16.45 -34.87 1.66
N PHE A 44 -15.77 -33.74 1.81
CA PHE A 44 -14.75 -33.32 0.86
C PHE A 44 -13.62 -34.36 0.76
N ASP A 45 -13.30 -34.79 -0.46
CA ASP A 45 -12.22 -35.75 -0.70
C ASP A 45 -10.88 -35.10 -0.30
N PHE A 46 -10.15 -35.66 0.67
CA PHE A 46 -8.83 -35.16 1.07
C PHE A 46 -7.73 -35.90 0.29
N LEU A 47 -7.34 -35.36 -0.87
CA LEU A 47 -6.21 -35.86 -1.67
C LEU A 47 -5.09 -34.82 -1.67
N ASP A 48 -4.08 -35.08 -0.84
CA ASP A 48 -2.96 -34.18 -0.62
C ASP A 48 -1.99 -34.12 -1.82
N ASN A 49 -1.15 -33.09 -1.84
CA ASN A 49 -0.18 -32.78 -2.89
C ASN A 49 -0.83 -32.41 -4.24
N ALA A 50 -2.03 -31.81 -4.20
CA ALA A 50 -2.75 -31.41 -5.42
C ALA A 50 -1.92 -30.56 -6.39
N ALA A 51 -1.04 -29.70 -5.87
CA ALA A 51 -0.19 -28.82 -6.68
C ALA A 51 0.89 -29.55 -7.49
N THR A 52 1.28 -30.78 -7.10
CA THR A 52 2.40 -31.51 -7.75
C THR A 52 2.00 -32.88 -8.30
N GLN A 53 1.03 -33.56 -7.68
CA GLN A 53 0.62 -34.92 -8.03
C GLN A 53 -0.83 -34.99 -8.51
N GLY A 54 -1.57 -33.87 -8.50
CA GLY A 54 -3.02 -33.86 -8.68
C GLY A 54 -3.75 -34.31 -7.40
N GLY A 55 -4.97 -33.81 -7.22
CA GLY A 55 -5.72 -33.98 -5.98
C GLY A 55 -6.64 -32.79 -5.73
N THR A 56 -7.05 -32.63 -4.49
CA THR A 56 -8.05 -31.64 -4.07
C THR A 56 -7.53 -30.67 -3.01
N ILE A 57 -6.40 -30.96 -2.37
CA ILE A 57 -5.79 -30.07 -1.38
C ILE A 57 -4.26 -30.13 -1.41
N ASN A 58 -3.62 -29.02 -1.02
CA ASN A 58 -2.22 -29.01 -0.62
C ASN A 58 -2.15 -28.71 0.89
N ALA A 59 -1.95 -29.74 1.71
CA ALA A 59 -2.06 -29.67 3.16
C ALA A 59 -1.01 -28.74 3.80
N SER A 60 0.14 -28.55 3.13
CA SER A 60 1.23 -27.70 3.63
C SER A 60 0.83 -26.22 3.82
N ASN A 61 -0.11 -25.74 3.01
CA ASN A 61 -0.57 -24.34 3.04
C ASN A 61 -2.10 -24.19 2.99
N GLY A 62 -2.84 -25.30 3.09
CA GLY A 62 -4.31 -25.31 3.13
C GLY A 62 -4.99 -24.90 1.83
N ARG A 63 -4.28 -24.87 0.69
CA ARG A 63 -4.88 -24.51 -0.60
C ARG A 63 -5.76 -25.63 -1.11
N ILE A 64 -7.03 -25.33 -1.35
CA ILE A 64 -8.02 -26.22 -1.95
C ILE A 64 -7.97 -26.07 -3.47
N PHE A 65 -8.03 -27.19 -4.17
CA PHE A 65 -8.03 -27.28 -5.63
C PHE A 65 -9.32 -27.96 -6.08
N PHE A 66 -10.06 -27.29 -6.96
CA PHE A 66 -11.14 -27.93 -7.68
C PHE A 66 -10.56 -28.78 -8.82
N THR A 67 -11.22 -29.89 -9.12
CA THR A 67 -10.79 -30.84 -10.15
C THR A 67 -11.22 -30.40 -11.57
N VAL A 68 -11.74 -29.19 -11.69
CA VAL A 68 -12.21 -28.54 -12.92
C VAL A 68 -11.64 -27.13 -12.99
N LEU A 69 -11.40 -26.62 -14.20
CA LEU A 69 -10.76 -25.31 -14.40
C LEU A 69 -11.66 -24.15 -13.93
N GLU A 70 -12.95 -24.22 -14.23
CA GLU A 70 -13.94 -23.19 -13.93
C GLU A 70 -15.15 -23.80 -13.18
N PRO A 71 -14.97 -24.22 -11.92
CA PRO A 71 -16.03 -24.88 -11.14
C PRO A 71 -17.31 -24.05 -11.04
N PHE A 72 -17.18 -22.72 -10.94
CA PHE A 72 -18.32 -21.82 -10.80
C PHE A 72 -18.78 -21.21 -12.13
N GLY A 73 -18.11 -21.50 -13.25
CA GLY A 73 -18.41 -20.93 -14.57
C GLY A 73 -18.90 -22.02 -15.52
N SER A 74 -18.06 -22.39 -16.49
CA SER A 74 -18.41 -23.39 -17.51
C SER A 74 -18.81 -24.77 -16.95
N HIS A 75 -18.35 -25.16 -15.76
CA HIS A 75 -18.80 -26.41 -15.13
C HIS A 75 -20.28 -26.36 -14.72
N ILE A 76 -20.73 -25.27 -14.11
CA ILE A 76 -22.15 -25.06 -13.79
C ILE A 76 -22.99 -25.11 -15.06
N ARG A 77 -22.53 -24.45 -16.13
CA ARG A 77 -23.27 -24.38 -17.41
C ARG A 77 -23.35 -25.74 -18.11
N ASN A 78 -22.21 -26.42 -18.25
CA ASN A 78 -22.09 -27.57 -19.14
C ASN A 78 -22.39 -28.91 -18.45
N LYS A 79 -22.25 -28.98 -17.13
CA LYS A 79 -22.40 -30.22 -16.36
C LYS A 79 -23.57 -30.20 -15.38
N ILE A 80 -23.81 -29.07 -14.73
CA ILE A 80 -24.88 -28.99 -13.71
C ILE A 80 -26.21 -28.60 -14.36
N PHE A 81 -26.24 -27.57 -15.20
CA PHE A 81 -27.47 -27.11 -15.88
C PHE A 81 -27.38 -27.13 -17.43
N PRO A 82 -26.98 -28.26 -18.07
CA PRO A 82 -26.78 -28.31 -19.52
C PRO A 82 -28.06 -28.01 -20.31
N ASP A 83 -29.21 -28.43 -19.80
CA ASP A 83 -30.50 -28.32 -20.48
C ASP A 83 -31.37 -27.17 -19.92
N ASN A 84 -30.84 -26.38 -18.97
CA ASN A 84 -31.57 -25.30 -18.30
C ASN A 84 -30.78 -23.97 -18.35
N PRO A 85 -30.76 -23.27 -19.50
CA PRO A 85 -29.99 -22.04 -19.68
C PRO A 85 -30.32 -20.94 -18.66
N ASP A 86 -31.60 -20.77 -18.30
CA ASP A 86 -32.02 -19.73 -17.34
C ASP A 86 -31.43 -19.96 -15.94
N LEU A 87 -31.31 -21.22 -15.51
CA LEU A 87 -30.70 -21.58 -14.22
C LEU A 87 -29.17 -21.53 -14.31
N ALA A 88 -28.61 -22.00 -15.43
CA ALA A 88 -27.18 -21.88 -15.71
C ALA A 88 -26.74 -20.42 -15.63
N ASP A 89 -27.44 -19.52 -16.31
CA ASP A 89 -27.17 -18.08 -16.28
C ASP A 89 -27.32 -17.51 -14.87
N ARG A 90 -28.30 -17.96 -14.09
CA ARG A 90 -28.49 -17.46 -12.72
C ARG A 90 -27.32 -17.79 -11.81
N TYR A 91 -26.81 -19.02 -11.87
CA TYR A 91 -25.82 -19.54 -10.91
C TYR A 91 -24.38 -19.49 -11.40
N ALA A 92 -24.12 -19.52 -12.71
CA ALA A 92 -22.77 -19.45 -13.24
C ALA A 92 -22.17 -18.05 -13.04
N TYR A 93 -20.94 -18.01 -12.55
CA TYR A 93 -20.16 -16.81 -12.27
C TYR A 93 -18.99 -16.71 -13.25
N ASP A 94 -19.30 -16.57 -14.55
CA ASP A 94 -18.29 -16.58 -15.62
C ASP A 94 -17.32 -15.39 -15.52
N SER A 95 -17.77 -14.25 -14.99
CA SER A 95 -16.94 -13.06 -14.75
C SER A 95 -15.74 -13.38 -13.85
N LEU A 96 -15.87 -14.33 -12.92
CA LEU A 96 -14.79 -14.77 -12.05
C LEU A 96 -13.54 -15.27 -12.82
N TYR A 97 -13.73 -15.75 -14.05
CA TYR A 97 -12.67 -16.34 -14.87
C TYR A 97 -12.32 -15.51 -16.11
N SER A 98 -13.10 -14.48 -16.42
CA SER A 98 -12.96 -13.70 -17.66
C SER A 98 -12.58 -12.24 -17.45
N VAL A 99 -12.74 -11.70 -16.24
CA VAL A 99 -12.33 -10.34 -15.86
C VAL A 99 -11.46 -10.36 -14.61
N THR A 100 -10.91 -9.21 -14.23
CA THR A 100 -10.15 -9.06 -12.97
C THR A 100 -11.04 -9.33 -11.77
N LYS A 101 -10.42 -9.66 -10.62
CA LYS A 101 -11.13 -9.92 -9.37
C LYS A 101 -12.01 -8.72 -8.96
N ALA A 102 -11.48 -7.51 -9.02
CA ALA A 102 -12.22 -6.28 -8.68
C ALA A 102 -13.46 -6.09 -9.56
N ALA A 103 -13.33 -6.31 -10.88
CA ALA A 103 -14.46 -6.24 -11.80
C ALA A 103 -15.47 -7.36 -11.56
N ALA A 104 -15.03 -8.58 -11.22
CA ALA A 104 -15.91 -9.69 -10.90
C ALA A 104 -16.75 -9.38 -9.64
N GLU A 105 -16.14 -8.81 -8.60
CA GLU A 105 -16.82 -8.44 -7.34
C GLU A 105 -17.98 -7.46 -7.54
N GLN A 106 -17.99 -6.69 -8.64
CA GLN A 106 -19.12 -5.83 -9.02
C GLN A 106 -20.37 -6.58 -9.50
N TYR A 107 -20.32 -7.92 -9.56
CA TYR A 107 -21.47 -8.80 -9.83
C TYR A 107 -21.92 -9.54 -8.54
N PRO A 108 -22.45 -8.83 -7.52
CA PRO A 108 -22.84 -9.43 -6.24
C PRO A 108 -23.97 -10.47 -6.39
N GLU A 109 -24.75 -10.41 -7.47
CA GLU A 109 -25.75 -11.41 -7.77
C GLU A 109 -25.18 -12.78 -8.14
N LYS A 110 -23.90 -12.84 -8.54
CA LYS A 110 -23.16 -14.08 -8.86
C LYS A 110 -22.23 -14.51 -7.73
N ASN A 111 -21.68 -13.57 -6.98
CA ASN A 111 -20.77 -13.85 -5.86
C ASN A 111 -21.52 -14.40 -4.62
N LYS A 112 -21.98 -15.66 -4.71
CA LYS A 112 -22.87 -16.29 -3.72
C LYS A 112 -22.38 -17.65 -3.20
N PHE A 113 -21.25 -18.13 -3.69
CA PHE A 113 -20.66 -19.38 -3.25
C PHE A 113 -19.74 -19.14 -2.05
N ILE A 114 -19.96 -19.90 -0.98
CA ILE A 114 -19.14 -19.84 0.24
C ILE A 114 -18.64 -21.27 0.50
N LEU A 115 -17.34 -21.39 0.76
CA LEU A 115 -16.70 -22.65 1.16
C LEU A 115 -16.29 -22.53 2.62
N GLU A 116 -16.95 -23.30 3.48
CA GLU A 116 -16.66 -23.37 4.91
C GLU A 116 -16.05 -24.73 5.27
N GLY A 117 -15.07 -24.72 6.16
CA GLY A 117 -14.42 -25.93 6.63
C GLY A 117 -13.68 -25.68 7.95
N PHE A 118 -13.40 -26.78 8.66
CA PHE A 118 -12.63 -26.75 9.90
C PHE A 118 -11.37 -27.59 9.73
N TYR A 119 -10.23 -27.08 10.19
CA TYR A 119 -8.98 -27.82 10.26
C TYR A 119 -8.44 -27.79 11.68
N LYS A 120 -7.60 -28.76 12.01
CA LYS A 120 -6.89 -28.82 13.29
C LYS A 120 -5.43 -29.13 13.04
N SER A 121 -4.56 -28.54 13.87
CA SER A 121 -3.15 -28.94 13.90
C SER A 121 -3.03 -30.44 14.22
N GLN A 122 -1.94 -31.06 13.78
CA GLN A 122 -1.69 -32.47 13.98
C GLN A 122 -1.85 -32.83 15.47
N SER A 123 -2.62 -33.90 15.73
CA SER A 123 -3.07 -34.35 17.06
C SER A 123 -1.97 -34.29 18.12
N GLY A 124 -1.96 -33.23 18.90
CA GLY A 124 -1.26 -33.14 20.18
C GLY A 124 -2.28 -33.12 21.31
N SER A 125 -1.91 -33.65 22.47
CA SER A 125 -2.68 -33.45 23.71
C SER A 125 -2.65 -31.98 24.17
N GLU A 126 -1.90 -31.13 23.48
CA GLU A 126 -1.64 -29.74 23.81
C GLU A 126 -2.40 -28.78 22.88
N ILE A 127 -3.10 -27.84 23.48
CA ILE A 127 -3.94 -26.82 22.85
C ILE A 127 -3.31 -25.47 23.18
N ASN A 128 -2.93 -24.70 22.15
CA ASN A 128 -2.41 -23.35 22.33
C ASN A 128 -3.58 -22.39 22.62
N LEU A 129 -3.45 -21.58 23.67
CA LEU A 129 -4.41 -20.57 24.09
C LEU A 129 -4.27 -19.26 23.31
N ASN A 130 -3.21 -19.11 22.50
CA ASN A 130 -2.85 -17.89 21.77
C ASN A 130 -2.73 -16.65 22.67
N ALA A 131 -2.45 -16.85 23.96
CA ALA A 131 -2.27 -15.80 24.96
C ALA A 131 -1.08 -16.14 25.84
N LEU A 132 -0.09 -15.25 25.91
CA LEU A 132 1.06 -15.41 26.80
C LEU A 132 0.75 -14.85 28.19
N ASN A 133 1.36 -15.41 29.24
CA ASN A 133 1.20 -14.96 30.62
C ASN A 133 -0.28 -14.91 31.08
N VAL A 134 -1.00 -16.01 30.86
CA VAL A 134 -2.39 -16.17 31.28
C VAL A 134 -2.47 -16.14 32.82
N PRO A 135 -3.38 -15.36 33.44
CA PRO A 135 -3.56 -15.38 34.89
C PRO A 135 -3.86 -16.78 35.43
N GLN A 136 -3.18 -17.18 36.50
CA GLN A 136 -3.37 -18.49 37.11
C GLN A 136 -4.83 -18.68 37.57
N GLY A 137 -5.42 -19.84 37.25
CA GLY A 137 -6.81 -20.18 37.60
C GLY A 137 -7.90 -19.52 36.74
N SER A 138 -7.53 -18.72 35.73
CA SER A 138 -8.50 -18.11 34.79
C SER A 138 -8.98 -19.06 33.70
N VAL A 139 -8.25 -20.15 33.45
CA VAL A 139 -8.54 -21.12 32.40
C VAL A 139 -9.65 -22.07 32.87
N LYS A 140 -10.76 -22.10 32.15
CA LYS A 140 -11.87 -23.03 32.34
C LYS A 140 -12.02 -23.90 31.10
N VAL A 141 -11.78 -25.20 31.26
CA VAL A 141 -11.92 -26.18 30.19
C VAL A 141 -13.21 -26.97 30.39
N THR A 142 -13.99 -27.14 29.33
CA THR A 142 -15.21 -27.96 29.32
C THR A 142 -15.16 -28.95 28.16
N ALA A 143 -15.62 -30.18 28.37
CA ALA A 143 -15.80 -31.17 27.30
C ALA A 143 -17.27 -31.60 27.27
N GLY A 144 -17.95 -31.43 26.13
CA GLY A 144 -19.37 -31.78 25.99
C GLY A 144 -20.28 -31.07 27.00
N GLY A 145 -19.89 -29.87 27.44
CA GLY A 145 -20.61 -29.08 28.46
C GLY A 145 -20.26 -29.42 29.92
N VAL A 146 -19.44 -30.44 30.17
CA VAL A 146 -18.98 -30.80 31.53
C VAL A 146 -17.66 -30.08 31.83
N PRO A 147 -17.56 -29.32 32.94
CA PRO A 147 -16.30 -28.70 33.34
C PRO A 147 -15.27 -29.75 33.75
N LEU A 148 -14.07 -29.62 33.21
CA LEU A 148 -12.93 -30.48 33.51
C LEU A 148 -12.17 -29.94 34.72
N THR A 149 -11.48 -30.82 35.43
CA THR A 149 -10.71 -30.46 36.62
C THR A 149 -9.22 -30.30 36.28
N GLU A 150 -8.65 -29.14 36.59
CA GLU A 150 -7.21 -28.89 36.41
C GLU A 150 -6.38 -29.84 37.29
N ASN A 151 -5.27 -30.33 36.76
CA ASN A 151 -4.36 -31.35 37.31
C ASN A 151 -4.96 -32.75 37.45
N VAL A 152 -6.20 -32.97 37.00
CA VAL A 152 -6.83 -34.30 36.92
C VAL A 152 -7.15 -34.65 35.47
N ASP A 153 -7.83 -33.74 34.77
CA ASP A 153 -8.27 -33.93 33.38
C ASP A 153 -7.37 -33.19 32.38
N TYR A 154 -6.79 -32.06 32.79
CA TYR A 154 -5.85 -31.26 31.99
C TYR A 154 -4.83 -30.52 32.88
N THR A 155 -3.72 -30.06 32.30
CA THR A 155 -2.74 -29.19 32.94
C THR A 155 -2.57 -27.91 32.13
N VAL A 156 -2.29 -26.78 32.78
CA VAL A 156 -2.10 -25.49 32.10
C VAL A 156 -0.66 -25.00 32.29
N ASP A 157 0.01 -24.67 31.20
CA ASP A 157 1.19 -23.82 31.20
C ASP A 157 0.73 -22.37 31.06
N TYR A 158 0.73 -21.64 32.18
CA TYR A 158 0.28 -20.26 32.25
C TYR A 158 1.27 -19.26 31.63
N THR A 159 2.55 -19.59 31.53
CA THR A 159 3.55 -18.68 30.96
C THR A 159 3.51 -18.76 29.44
N LEU A 160 3.50 -19.97 28.90
CA LEU A 160 3.45 -20.22 27.45
C LEU A 160 2.03 -20.22 26.87
N GLY A 161 1.00 -20.24 27.73
CA GLY A 161 -0.40 -20.23 27.30
C GLY A 161 -0.81 -21.52 26.60
N ARG A 162 -0.55 -22.68 27.22
CA ARG A 162 -0.87 -23.99 26.64
C ARG A 162 -1.69 -24.83 27.62
N VAL A 163 -2.71 -25.51 27.11
CA VAL A 163 -3.50 -26.47 27.87
C VAL A 163 -3.20 -27.87 27.35
N ARG A 164 -2.75 -28.75 28.23
CA ARG A 164 -2.53 -30.16 27.90
C ARG A 164 -3.61 -31.03 28.53
N ILE A 165 -4.43 -31.69 27.71
CA ILE A 165 -5.41 -32.68 28.17
C ILE A 165 -4.65 -33.95 28.57
N ILE A 166 -4.85 -34.42 29.79
CA ILE A 166 -4.20 -35.63 30.33
C ILE A 166 -5.17 -36.80 30.47
N ASN A 167 -6.49 -36.55 30.42
CA ASN A 167 -7.50 -37.61 30.44
C ASN A 167 -7.68 -38.23 29.04
N GLU A 168 -7.12 -39.42 28.86
CA GLU A 168 -7.18 -40.21 27.62
C GLU A 168 -8.62 -40.57 27.19
N GLY A 169 -9.55 -40.68 28.13
CA GLY A 169 -10.96 -40.93 27.83
C GLY A 169 -11.62 -39.77 27.08
N ILE A 170 -11.19 -38.54 27.38
CA ILE A 170 -11.69 -37.33 26.70
C ILE A 170 -11.04 -37.20 25.34
N LEU A 171 -9.72 -37.41 25.24
CA LEU A 171 -8.97 -37.35 23.98
C LEU A 171 -9.50 -38.36 22.95
N SER A 172 -9.76 -39.60 23.37
CA SER A 172 -10.27 -40.66 22.49
C SER A 172 -11.75 -40.52 22.12
N SER A 173 -12.53 -39.77 22.90
CA SER A 173 -13.97 -39.57 22.65
C SER A 173 -14.29 -38.68 21.44
N GLY A 174 -13.33 -37.87 20.99
CA GLY A 174 -13.56 -36.85 19.95
C GLY A 174 -14.54 -35.74 20.36
N THR A 175 -14.89 -35.65 21.64
CA THR A 175 -15.83 -34.63 22.15
C THR A 175 -15.21 -33.24 22.02
N PRO A 176 -15.95 -32.22 21.52
CA PRO A 176 -15.46 -30.86 21.45
C PRO A 176 -15.05 -30.33 22.83
N ILE A 177 -13.86 -29.75 22.90
CA ILE A 177 -13.29 -29.13 24.09
C ILE A 177 -13.37 -27.62 23.92
N ASN A 178 -14.11 -26.95 24.80
CA ASN A 178 -14.21 -25.50 24.84
C ASN A 178 -13.36 -24.96 25.99
N ILE A 179 -12.48 -24.01 25.68
CA ILE A 179 -11.60 -23.37 26.66
C ILE A 179 -11.96 -21.89 26.74
N ALA A 180 -12.33 -21.44 27.93
CA ALA A 180 -12.44 -20.02 28.25
C ALA A 180 -11.23 -19.61 29.09
N LEU A 181 -10.69 -18.43 28.84
CA LEU A 181 -9.59 -17.86 29.61
C LEU A 181 -9.76 -16.34 29.76
N GLU A 182 -9.14 -15.79 30.80
CA GLU A 182 -8.96 -14.36 30.93
C GLU A 182 -7.57 -14.00 30.40
N SER A 183 -7.45 -12.92 29.61
CA SER A 183 -6.17 -12.49 29.06
C SER A 183 -5.89 -11.04 29.42
N ASN A 184 -4.72 -10.79 30.00
CA ASN A 184 -4.19 -9.45 30.22
C ASN A 184 -3.56 -8.95 28.91
N SER A 185 -4.38 -8.68 27.90
CA SER A 185 -3.88 -8.06 26.67
C SER A 185 -3.36 -6.65 26.99
N LEU A 186 -2.06 -6.43 26.79
CA LEU A 186 -1.38 -5.15 27.06
C LEU A 186 -1.82 -4.01 26.11
N PHE A 187 -2.60 -4.31 25.07
CA PHE A 187 -2.95 -3.38 23.98
C PHE A 187 -4.46 -3.17 23.79
N SER A 188 -5.24 -3.11 24.88
CA SER A 188 -6.64 -2.64 24.79
C SER A 188 -6.67 -1.11 24.87
N LEU A 189 -7.02 -0.44 23.76
CA LEU A 189 -7.20 1.02 23.69
C LEU A 189 -8.44 1.50 24.47
N GLN A 190 -9.42 0.63 24.69
CA GLN A 190 -10.65 0.94 25.42
C GLN A 190 -10.46 0.75 26.94
N GLN A 191 -10.92 1.73 27.72
CA GLN A 191 -10.92 1.63 29.18
C GLN A 191 -12.12 0.82 29.66
N LYS A 192 -11.85 -0.26 30.41
CA LYS A 192 -12.89 -1.13 30.99
C LYS A 192 -12.95 -0.96 32.51
N ARG A 193 -14.16 -0.88 33.06
CA ARG A 193 -14.41 -0.84 34.51
C ARG A 193 -15.44 -1.90 34.88
N MET A 194 -15.03 -2.87 35.70
CA MET A 194 -15.95 -3.81 36.33
C MET A 194 -16.19 -3.39 37.78
N MET A 195 -17.46 -3.20 38.16
CA MET A 195 -17.87 -2.97 39.55
C MET A 195 -18.81 -4.07 39.97
N GLY A 196 -18.63 -4.59 41.17
CA GLY A 196 -19.39 -5.75 41.63
C GLY A 196 -19.64 -5.74 43.12
N LEU A 197 -20.76 -6.34 43.52
CA LEU A 197 -21.09 -6.67 44.90
C LEU A 197 -21.53 -8.14 44.93
N ARG A 198 -20.93 -8.92 45.82
CA ARG A 198 -21.37 -10.28 46.13
C ARG A 198 -21.66 -10.38 47.61
N VAL A 199 -22.80 -10.99 47.95
CA VAL A 199 -23.22 -11.26 49.32
C VAL A 199 -23.40 -12.76 49.45
N ASP A 200 -22.58 -13.38 50.31
CA ASP A 200 -22.69 -14.79 50.66
C ASP A 200 -23.22 -14.92 52.09
N HIS A 201 -24.32 -15.64 52.25
CA HIS A 201 -24.91 -15.93 53.55
C HIS A 201 -24.86 -17.42 53.83
N GLU A 202 -24.10 -17.79 54.86
CA GLU A 202 -24.04 -19.15 55.38
C GLU A 202 -25.15 -19.34 56.41
N ILE A 203 -26.19 -20.08 56.04
CA ILE A 203 -27.33 -20.34 56.91
C ILE A 203 -26.96 -21.42 57.93
N ASN A 204 -26.19 -22.42 57.49
CA ASN A 204 -25.57 -23.45 58.32
C ASN A 204 -24.37 -24.09 57.57
N PRO A 205 -23.56 -24.96 58.20
CA PRO A 205 -22.38 -25.55 57.56
C PRO A 205 -22.66 -26.33 56.27
N ASP A 206 -23.91 -26.79 56.10
CA ASP A 206 -24.35 -27.58 54.97
C ASP A 206 -25.10 -26.73 53.91
N PHE A 207 -25.44 -25.47 54.20
CA PHE A 207 -26.32 -24.64 53.38
C PHE A 207 -25.87 -23.19 53.25
N ARG A 208 -25.59 -22.78 52.01
CA ARG A 208 -25.15 -21.42 51.66
C ARG A 208 -26.03 -20.84 50.56
N LEU A 209 -26.27 -19.54 50.64
CA LEU A 209 -27.01 -18.75 49.66
C LEU A 209 -26.18 -17.52 49.27
N GLY A 210 -25.94 -17.36 47.96
CA GLY A 210 -25.21 -16.24 47.37
C GLY A 210 -26.12 -15.33 46.56
N ALA A 211 -25.83 -14.05 46.55
CA ALA A 211 -26.38 -13.07 45.62
C ALA A 211 -25.25 -12.24 45.00
N THR A 212 -25.29 -12.04 43.70
CA THR A 212 -24.25 -11.34 42.94
C THR A 212 -24.87 -10.23 42.11
N LEU A 213 -24.25 -9.04 42.10
CA LEU A 213 -24.55 -7.93 41.20
C LEU A 213 -23.23 -7.45 40.59
N LEU A 214 -23.11 -7.47 39.27
CA LEU A 214 -21.93 -7.05 38.53
C LEU A 214 -22.34 -6.05 37.44
N ASN A 215 -21.53 -5.03 37.22
CA ASN A 215 -21.64 -4.11 36.10
C ASN A 215 -20.27 -4.00 35.42
N LEU A 216 -20.23 -4.30 34.13
CA LEU A 216 -19.06 -4.12 33.27
C LEU A 216 -19.35 -2.96 32.32
N HIS A 217 -18.54 -1.92 32.39
CA HIS A 217 -18.67 -0.71 31.59
C HIS A 217 -17.41 -0.42 30.79
N GLU A 218 -17.55 -0.22 29.49
CA GLU A 218 -16.48 0.17 28.58
C GLU A 218 -16.66 1.62 28.14
N ARG A 219 -15.55 2.37 28.09
CA ARG A 219 -15.53 3.76 27.62
C ARG A 219 -14.76 3.83 26.30
N PRO A 220 -15.39 4.31 25.21
CA PRO A 220 -14.71 4.48 23.93
C PRO A 220 -13.80 5.72 23.96
N LEU A 221 -12.81 5.77 23.07
CA LEU A 221 -11.94 6.92 22.88
C LEU A 221 -12.66 8.07 22.16
N THR A 222 -13.49 7.73 21.19
CA THR A 222 -14.27 8.63 20.34
C THR A 222 -15.77 8.43 20.57
N GLN A 223 -16.59 9.41 20.17
CA GLN A 223 -18.06 9.28 20.22
C GLN A 223 -18.62 8.55 19.00
N LYS A 224 -17.91 8.63 17.87
CA LYS A 224 -18.15 7.80 16.70
C LYS A 224 -17.44 6.47 16.91
N VAL A 225 -18.19 5.38 16.91
CA VAL A 225 -17.70 4.02 17.06
C VAL A 225 -18.22 3.18 15.89
N ASN A 226 -17.34 2.35 15.33
CA ASN A 226 -17.69 1.46 14.23
C ASN A 226 -18.33 0.18 14.76
N TYR A 227 -19.15 -0.45 13.92
CA TYR A 227 -19.81 -1.71 14.25
C TYR A 227 -18.78 -2.78 14.62
N GLY A 228 -18.99 -3.42 15.77
CA GLY A 228 -18.08 -4.43 16.32
C GLY A 228 -17.15 -3.90 17.42
N ASP A 229 -16.88 -2.59 17.44
CA ASP A 229 -16.15 -1.90 18.50
C ASP A 229 -17.08 -1.21 19.52
N ASP A 230 -18.36 -1.59 19.50
CA ASP A 230 -19.41 -0.96 20.29
C ASP A 230 -19.18 -1.13 21.80
N PRO A 231 -19.05 -0.02 22.56
CA PRO A 231 -18.73 -0.10 23.97
C PRO A 231 -19.93 -0.60 24.79
N ILE A 232 -19.71 -1.68 25.54
CA ILE A 232 -20.77 -2.29 26.35
C ILE A 232 -20.92 -1.65 27.73
N SER A 233 -22.12 -1.78 28.29
CA SER A 233 -22.43 -1.40 29.66
C SER A 233 -23.42 -2.40 30.26
N ASN A 234 -22.93 -3.63 30.47
CA ASN A 234 -23.76 -4.77 30.83
C ASN A 234 -23.87 -4.94 32.35
N THR A 235 -25.05 -5.33 32.83
CA THR A 235 -25.30 -5.61 34.25
C THR A 235 -25.77 -7.06 34.40
N ILE A 236 -25.14 -7.81 35.29
CA ILE A 236 -25.56 -9.16 35.67
C ILE A 236 -26.01 -9.11 37.12
N TYR A 237 -27.18 -9.67 37.41
CA TYR A 237 -27.52 -10.03 38.78
C TYR A 237 -27.91 -11.50 38.85
N GLY A 238 -27.57 -12.15 39.96
CA GLY A 238 -27.80 -13.57 40.12
C GLY A 238 -27.91 -14.00 41.57
N PHE A 239 -28.43 -15.21 41.74
CA PHE A 239 -28.58 -15.88 43.01
C PHE A 239 -28.08 -17.31 42.86
N ASP A 240 -27.32 -17.77 43.84
CA ASP A 240 -26.80 -19.13 43.88
C ASP A 240 -27.07 -19.79 45.23
N LEU A 241 -27.22 -21.11 45.19
CA LEU A 241 -27.55 -21.94 46.33
C LEU A 241 -26.68 -23.18 46.30
N SER A 242 -26.02 -23.47 47.42
CA SER A 242 -25.16 -24.64 47.61
C SER A 242 -25.61 -25.39 48.85
N TYR A 243 -26.12 -26.62 48.68
CA TYR A 243 -26.46 -27.54 49.77
C TYR A 243 -25.59 -28.80 49.70
N ARG A 244 -24.85 -29.09 50.77
CA ARG A 244 -23.94 -30.23 50.86
C ARG A 244 -24.21 -31.01 52.14
N THR A 245 -24.56 -32.28 52.04
CA THR A 245 -24.79 -33.13 53.21
C THR A 245 -24.27 -34.56 53.02
N GLU A 246 -24.00 -35.24 54.13
CA GLU A 246 -23.54 -36.63 54.13
C GLU A 246 -24.73 -37.61 54.19
N SER A 247 -24.80 -38.54 53.23
CA SER A 247 -25.87 -39.53 53.15
C SER A 247 -25.36 -40.94 53.47
N ARG A 248 -25.46 -41.31 54.75
CA ARG A 248 -25.18 -42.69 55.20
C ARG A 248 -26.15 -43.72 54.62
N TRP A 249 -27.34 -43.29 54.22
CA TRP A 249 -28.31 -44.15 53.56
C TRP A 249 -27.80 -44.59 52.18
N LEU A 250 -27.26 -43.65 51.39
CA LEU A 250 -26.67 -43.96 50.07
C LEU A 250 -25.46 -44.89 50.22
N THR A 251 -24.61 -44.64 51.21
CA THR A 251 -23.44 -45.48 51.50
C THR A 251 -23.86 -46.92 51.79
N LYS A 252 -24.83 -47.11 52.68
CA LYS A 252 -25.37 -48.42 53.02
C LYS A 252 -26.09 -49.12 51.86
N MET A 253 -26.64 -48.36 50.91
CA MET A 253 -27.25 -48.91 49.71
C MET A 253 -26.18 -49.46 48.76
N ILE A 254 -25.08 -48.73 48.59
CA ILE A 254 -23.94 -49.17 47.77
C ILE A 254 -23.24 -50.38 48.39
N ASP A 255 -23.09 -50.42 49.73
CA ASP A 255 -22.51 -51.55 50.47
C ASP A 255 -23.27 -52.88 50.33
N LYS A 256 -24.53 -52.84 49.87
CA LYS A 256 -25.32 -54.06 49.63
C LYS A 256 -25.07 -54.70 48.27
N LEU A 257 -24.29 -54.06 47.39
CA LEU A 257 -23.91 -54.66 46.11
C LEU A 257 -22.84 -55.74 46.34
N PRO A 258 -23.05 -56.99 45.88
CA PRO A 258 -22.13 -58.09 46.13
C PRO A 258 -20.75 -57.79 45.52
N GLY A 259 -19.70 -57.90 46.33
CA GLY A 259 -18.30 -57.68 45.94
C GLY A 259 -17.72 -56.30 46.27
N ILE A 260 -18.48 -55.38 46.89
CA ILE A 260 -18.04 -54.02 47.24
C ILE A 260 -18.24 -53.77 48.74
N SER A 261 -17.26 -53.16 49.41
CA SER A 261 -17.38 -52.67 50.80
C SER A 261 -16.81 -51.25 50.87
N THR A 262 -17.68 -50.27 51.10
CA THR A 262 -17.33 -48.86 51.13
C THR A 262 -17.14 -48.36 52.57
N LYS A 263 -15.95 -47.81 52.86
CA LYS A 263 -15.64 -47.20 54.17
C LYS A 263 -15.91 -45.70 54.19
N GLN A 264 -16.08 -45.09 53.03
CA GLN A 264 -16.19 -43.64 52.86
C GLN A 264 -17.65 -43.22 52.73
N VAL A 265 -18.07 -42.23 53.51
CA VAL A 265 -19.45 -41.74 53.54
C VAL A 265 -19.77 -41.03 52.22
N SER A 266 -20.94 -41.35 51.66
CA SER A 266 -21.46 -40.74 50.43
C SER A 266 -21.89 -39.30 50.72
N LYS A 267 -21.66 -38.40 49.78
CA LYS A 267 -22.05 -36.98 49.88
C LYS A 267 -23.08 -36.65 48.81
N ILE A 268 -24.06 -35.84 49.18
CA ILE A 268 -25.04 -35.26 48.26
C ILE A 268 -24.72 -33.77 48.19
N ASN A 269 -24.41 -33.30 46.99
CA ASN A 269 -24.21 -31.88 46.68
C ASN A 269 -25.33 -31.45 45.74
N ILE A 270 -26.00 -30.35 46.08
CA ILE A 270 -26.99 -29.69 45.23
C ILE A 270 -26.51 -28.26 45.06
N ASP A 271 -26.16 -27.91 43.84
CA ASP A 271 -25.77 -26.57 43.45
C ASP A 271 -26.80 -26.07 42.43
N ALA A 272 -27.33 -24.87 42.66
CA ALA A 272 -28.28 -24.21 41.78
C ALA A 272 -27.89 -22.75 41.61
N GLU A 273 -27.87 -22.27 40.37
CA GLU A 273 -27.51 -20.89 40.04
C GLU A 273 -28.55 -20.31 39.08
N PHE A 274 -28.92 -19.06 39.32
CA PHE A 274 -29.72 -18.23 38.43
C PHE A 274 -28.97 -16.92 38.20
N ALA A 275 -28.81 -16.54 36.93
CA ALA A 275 -28.25 -15.25 36.56
C ALA A 275 -29.11 -14.62 35.46
N HIS A 276 -29.37 -13.32 35.60
CA HIS A 276 -30.03 -12.51 34.58
C HIS A 276 -29.06 -11.47 34.05
N PHE A 277 -28.93 -11.44 32.73
CA PHE A 277 -28.05 -10.53 32.00
C PHE A 277 -28.88 -9.40 31.39
N LEU A 278 -28.60 -8.17 31.81
CA LEU A 278 -29.17 -6.95 31.27
C LEU A 278 -28.11 -6.28 30.37
N PRO A 279 -28.21 -6.43 29.03
CA PRO A 279 -27.32 -5.75 28.12
C PRO A 279 -27.56 -4.23 28.14
N GLY A 280 -26.50 -3.46 27.97
CA GLY A 280 -26.58 -2.01 27.84
C GLY A 280 -25.41 -1.45 27.03
N HIS A 281 -25.50 -0.17 26.67
CA HIS A 281 -24.45 0.53 25.92
C HIS A 281 -23.90 1.71 26.71
N ALA A 282 -22.68 2.16 26.39
CA ALA A 282 -22.13 3.36 26.99
C ALA A 282 -22.94 4.61 26.60
N ARG A 283 -23.10 5.57 27.52
CA ARG A 283 -23.78 6.85 27.21
C ARG A 283 -22.98 7.76 26.26
N ALA A 284 -21.69 7.48 26.12
CA ALA A 284 -20.79 8.24 25.23
C ALA A 284 -21.19 8.11 23.75
N VAL A 285 -21.85 7.01 23.37
CA VAL A 285 -22.35 6.75 22.01
C VAL A 285 -23.81 7.20 21.83
N GLY A 286 -24.21 8.23 22.58
CA GLY A 286 -25.57 8.80 22.53
C GLY A 286 -26.60 8.04 23.36
N LYS A 287 -27.84 8.55 23.38
CA LYS A 287 -28.96 7.98 24.16
C LYS A 287 -29.54 6.71 23.55
N THR A 288 -29.39 6.53 22.24
CA THR A 288 -29.92 5.40 21.47
C THR A 288 -28.87 4.33 21.20
N GLY A 289 -27.60 4.55 21.57
CA GLY A 289 -26.50 3.62 21.29
C GLY A 289 -26.22 3.53 19.80
N THR A 290 -25.81 4.64 19.19
CA THR A 290 -25.53 4.68 17.74
C THR A 290 -24.19 4.02 17.43
N SER A 291 -24.20 3.11 16.47
CA SER A 291 -23.03 2.46 15.88
C SER A 291 -23.00 2.78 14.39
N TYR A 292 -21.81 3.01 13.85
CA TYR A 292 -21.61 3.30 12.44
C TYR A 292 -21.23 2.01 11.71
N ILE A 293 -22.04 1.62 10.73
CA ILE A 293 -21.67 0.50 9.82
C ILE A 293 -20.52 0.94 8.92
N ASP A 294 -20.54 2.21 8.50
CA ASP A 294 -19.48 2.90 7.77
C ASP A 294 -19.58 4.39 8.10
N ASP A 295 -18.44 5.03 8.37
CA ASP A 295 -18.34 6.47 8.63
C ASP A 295 -17.64 7.23 7.49
N PHE A 296 -17.21 6.52 6.45
CA PHE A 296 -16.43 6.98 5.30
C PHE A 296 -15.11 7.70 5.67
N GLU A 297 -14.67 7.69 6.93
CA GLU A 297 -13.44 8.38 7.34
C GLU A 297 -12.19 7.65 6.79
N GLY A 298 -12.27 6.32 6.64
CA GLY A 298 -11.22 5.48 6.03
C GLY A 298 -11.35 5.30 4.52
N ALA A 299 -12.36 5.88 3.87
CA ALA A 299 -12.62 5.67 2.44
C ALA A 299 -11.61 6.37 1.52
N LYS A 300 -10.82 7.30 2.05
CA LYS A 300 -9.81 8.05 1.29
C LYS A 300 -8.41 7.61 1.68
N SER A 301 -7.71 7.00 0.73
CA SER A 301 -6.26 6.82 0.75
C SER A 301 -5.63 7.76 -0.26
N THR A 302 -4.54 8.44 0.11
CA THR A 302 -3.86 9.40 -0.78
C THR A 302 -2.43 8.96 -1.02
N ILE A 303 -2.01 8.97 -2.28
CA ILE A 303 -0.61 8.79 -2.69
C ILE A 303 -0.05 10.19 -2.97
N ASP A 304 0.95 10.62 -2.20
CA ASP A 304 1.56 11.94 -2.40
C ASP A 304 2.49 11.91 -3.62
N LEU A 305 2.22 12.80 -4.59
CA LEU A 305 3.02 12.92 -5.80
C LEU A 305 4.00 14.10 -5.78
N ARG A 306 4.11 14.85 -4.68
CA ARG A 306 4.92 16.09 -4.63
C ARG A 306 6.42 15.87 -4.46
N GLN A 307 6.87 14.63 -4.22
CA GLN A 307 8.28 14.33 -4.01
C GLN A 307 9.10 14.60 -5.27
N VAL A 308 9.88 15.69 -5.26
CA VAL A 308 10.67 16.18 -6.42
C VAL A 308 11.66 15.12 -6.93
N ASN A 309 12.35 14.42 -6.04
CA ASN A 309 13.36 13.42 -6.41
C ASN A 309 12.77 12.16 -7.09
N SER A 310 11.45 12.02 -7.13
CA SER A 310 10.78 10.94 -7.86
C SER A 310 10.34 11.36 -9.26
N TRP A 311 10.58 12.61 -9.65
CA TRP A 311 10.28 13.15 -10.97
C TRP A 311 11.55 13.32 -11.79
N TYR A 312 11.49 12.87 -13.03
CA TYR A 312 12.58 12.88 -13.99
C TYR A 312 12.14 13.63 -15.26
N LEU A 313 13.10 13.97 -16.12
CA LEU A 313 12.82 14.54 -17.42
C LEU A 313 11.91 13.60 -18.23
N ALA A 314 10.84 14.12 -18.83
CA ALA A 314 9.95 13.29 -19.64
C ALA A 314 10.52 13.01 -21.04
N SER A 315 10.27 11.80 -21.52
CA SER A 315 10.32 11.49 -22.96
C SER A 315 9.27 12.30 -23.72
N THR A 316 9.49 12.51 -25.02
CA THR A 316 8.50 13.22 -25.86
C THR A 316 7.23 12.36 -25.96
N PRO A 317 6.04 12.88 -25.60
CA PRO A 317 4.83 12.06 -25.53
C PRO A 317 4.52 11.36 -26.85
N GLN A 318 4.37 10.04 -26.80
CA GLN A 318 4.10 9.21 -27.98
C GLN A 318 2.59 8.97 -28.16
N GLY A 319 2.19 8.57 -29.38
CA GLY A 319 0.80 8.23 -29.70
C GLY A 319 -0.13 9.43 -29.95
N GLN A 320 0.38 10.65 -29.88
CA GLN A 320 -0.37 11.91 -30.07
C GLN A 320 0.19 12.69 -31.26
N VAL A 321 0.03 12.14 -32.48
CA VAL A 321 0.67 12.66 -33.71
C VAL A 321 0.29 14.11 -34.03
N ASP A 322 -0.91 14.55 -33.65
CA ASP A 322 -1.38 15.92 -33.90
C ASP A 322 -0.67 16.96 -33.01
N MET A 323 -0.17 16.55 -31.84
CA MET A 323 0.49 17.43 -30.87
C MET A 323 2.01 17.26 -30.85
N PHE A 324 2.48 16.02 -30.98
CA PHE A 324 3.89 15.64 -30.93
C PHE A 324 4.29 14.85 -32.18
N PRO A 325 4.24 15.45 -33.38
CA PRO A 325 4.63 14.79 -34.62
C PRO A 325 6.09 14.32 -34.62
N GLU A 326 6.97 14.97 -33.84
CA GLU A 326 8.38 14.60 -33.65
C GLU A 326 8.56 13.29 -32.87
N ALA A 327 7.52 12.80 -32.19
CA ALA A 327 7.50 11.49 -31.53
C ALA A 327 7.35 10.33 -32.53
N ALA A 328 7.20 10.60 -33.83
CA ALA A 328 7.19 9.57 -34.86
C ALA A 328 8.54 8.81 -34.94
N PRO A 329 8.55 7.52 -35.35
CA PRO A 329 9.80 6.79 -35.52
C PRO A 329 10.73 7.44 -36.55
N ASN A 330 12.04 7.33 -36.35
CA ASN A 330 13.10 7.83 -37.24
C ASN A 330 13.16 9.37 -37.40
N THR A 331 12.73 10.14 -36.39
CA THR A 331 12.89 11.60 -36.35
C THR A 331 14.32 12.04 -35.96
N GLY A 332 15.12 11.13 -35.40
CA GLY A 332 16.49 11.43 -34.99
C GLY A 332 16.53 12.54 -33.94
N LEU A 333 17.42 13.52 -34.10
CA LEU A 333 17.53 14.66 -33.18
C LEU A 333 16.31 15.58 -33.20
N ASP A 334 15.44 15.51 -34.23
CA ASP A 334 14.19 16.30 -34.25
C ASP A 334 13.27 15.93 -33.09
N TYR A 335 13.40 14.73 -32.52
CA TYR A 335 12.63 14.23 -31.38
C TYR A 335 12.66 15.16 -30.15
N GLY A 336 13.76 15.87 -29.91
CA GLY A 336 13.94 16.77 -28.77
C GLY A 336 13.77 18.27 -29.09
N LYS A 337 13.57 18.65 -30.37
CA LYS A 337 13.69 20.05 -30.79
C LYS A 337 12.60 21.00 -30.25
N ASN A 338 11.43 20.48 -29.88
CA ASN A 338 10.37 21.28 -29.26
C ASN A 338 10.43 21.33 -27.74
N ARG A 339 11.41 20.67 -27.12
CA ARG A 339 11.57 20.67 -25.67
C ARG A 339 12.13 22.00 -25.19
N ALA A 340 11.30 22.77 -24.49
CA ALA A 340 11.71 24.01 -23.83
C ALA A 340 12.09 23.77 -22.37
N LYS A 341 12.67 24.78 -21.73
CA LYS A 341 13.17 24.68 -20.36
C LYS A 341 12.02 24.57 -19.36
N LEU A 342 12.05 23.51 -18.56
CA LEU A 342 11.16 23.29 -17.43
C LEU A 342 12.01 23.03 -16.19
N ALA A 343 11.71 23.71 -15.09
CA ALA A 343 12.30 23.46 -13.78
C ALA A 343 11.21 23.04 -12.79
N TRP A 344 11.44 21.94 -12.07
CA TRP A 344 10.53 21.42 -11.05
C TRP A 344 11.23 21.28 -9.71
N TYR A 345 10.68 21.91 -8.67
CA TYR A 345 11.36 22.00 -7.38
C TYR A 345 10.40 22.38 -6.25
N ILE A 346 10.85 22.14 -5.02
CA ILE A 346 10.26 22.72 -3.82
C ILE A 346 11.23 23.80 -3.34
N ILE A 347 10.74 25.03 -3.18
CA ILE A 347 11.57 26.12 -2.65
C ILE A 347 11.97 25.78 -1.22
N ASP A 348 13.28 25.78 -0.97
CA ASP A 348 13.83 25.40 0.32
C ASP A 348 13.39 26.40 1.41
N PRO A 349 12.89 25.93 2.57
CA PRO A 349 12.48 26.80 3.68
C PRO A 349 13.55 27.81 4.14
N LEU A 350 14.83 27.58 3.84
CA LEU A 350 15.92 28.52 4.12
C LEU A 350 15.69 29.92 3.53
N PHE A 351 14.95 30.03 2.43
CA PHE A 351 14.63 31.32 1.82
C PHE A 351 13.67 32.14 2.70
N TYR A 352 12.82 31.48 3.49
CA TYR A 352 11.80 32.11 4.32
C TYR A 352 12.22 32.33 5.78
N ASP A 353 13.44 31.92 6.15
CA ASP A 353 13.93 32.11 7.51
C ASP A 353 14.01 33.61 7.87
N LYS A 354 13.25 33.99 8.90
CA LYS A 354 13.15 35.38 9.38
C LYS A 354 14.38 35.82 10.17
N TYR A 355 15.13 34.88 10.73
CA TYR A 355 16.25 35.14 11.66
C TYR A 355 17.59 34.63 11.12
N GLY A 356 17.58 33.86 10.04
CA GLY A 356 18.75 33.18 9.49
C GLY A 356 19.70 34.04 8.67
N THR A 357 20.96 33.63 8.69
CA THR A 357 22.03 34.08 7.78
C THR A 357 22.14 33.21 6.52
N LEU A 358 21.23 32.24 6.34
CA LEU A 358 21.29 31.23 5.28
C LEU A 358 20.71 31.69 3.95
N ARG A 359 19.77 32.64 3.99
CA ARG A 359 19.20 33.24 2.78
C ARG A 359 20.30 34.01 2.01
N PRO A 360 20.46 33.77 0.70
CA PRO A 360 21.41 34.53 -0.12
C PRO A 360 21.19 36.04 -0.03
N GLY A 361 22.28 36.80 0.06
CA GLY A 361 22.23 38.24 0.35
C GLY A 361 21.58 39.10 -0.74
N ASN A 362 21.58 38.63 -1.98
CA ASN A 362 20.94 39.29 -3.14
C ASN A 362 19.45 38.96 -3.30
N VAL A 363 18.89 38.03 -2.51
CA VAL A 363 17.44 37.72 -2.51
C VAL A 363 16.74 38.57 -1.46
N ASP A 364 15.99 39.58 -1.91
CA ASP A 364 15.32 40.53 -1.03
C ASP A 364 13.96 40.02 -0.52
N ARG A 365 13.29 40.83 0.32
CA ARG A 365 11.96 40.46 0.84
C ARG A 365 10.82 40.71 -0.16
N ASN A 366 11.05 41.54 -1.17
CA ASN A 366 10.05 41.82 -2.20
C ASN A 366 9.91 40.61 -3.12
N GLU A 367 11.03 39.98 -3.48
CA GLU A 367 11.06 38.71 -4.20
C GLU A 367 10.22 37.66 -3.46
N LEU A 368 10.50 37.42 -2.19
CA LEU A 368 9.78 36.42 -1.37
C LEU A 368 8.31 36.75 -1.09
N SER A 369 7.85 37.93 -1.47
CA SER A 369 6.44 38.33 -1.35
C SER A 369 5.62 38.05 -2.61
N LYS A 370 6.27 37.74 -3.74
CA LYS A 370 5.58 37.39 -4.99
C LYS A 370 4.85 36.07 -4.83
N ASN A 371 3.69 35.95 -5.47
CA ASN A 371 2.86 34.75 -5.37
C ASN A 371 3.58 33.48 -5.87
N SER A 372 4.43 33.61 -6.88
CA SER A 372 5.21 32.50 -7.47
C SER A 372 6.27 31.91 -6.55
N VAL A 373 6.69 32.60 -5.49
CA VAL A 373 7.80 32.15 -4.63
C VAL A 373 7.52 32.26 -3.14
N ARG A 374 6.40 32.85 -2.71
CA ARG A 374 6.10 33.02 -1.29
C ARG A 374 5.86 31.70 -0.58
N GLN A 375 6.04 31.73 0.74
CA GLN A 375 5.68 30.62 1.60
C GLN A 375 4.14 30.43 1.64
N VAL A 376 3.67 29.19 1.54
CA VAL A 376 2.24 28.83 1.62
C VAL A 376 1.99 28.05 2.90
N LEU A 377 1.17 28.60 3.81
CA LEU A 377 0.91 27.98 5.10
C LEU A 377 -0.33 27.09 5.05
N GLU A 378 -0.34 26.01 5.83
CA GLU A 378 -1.47 25.08 5.90
C GLU A 378 -2.84 25.75 6.17
N PRO A 379 -2.97 26.73 7.09
CA PRO A 379 -4.25 27.40 7.35
C PRO A 379 -4.78 28.24 6.18
N GLU A 380 -3.94 28.56 5.19
CA GLU A 380 -4.36 29.31 4.00
C GLU A 380 -5.18 28.41 3.06
N VAL A 381 -4.76 27.16 2.88
CA VAL A 381 -5.42 26.18 2.02
C VAL A 381 -6.49 25.41 2.79
N PHE A 382 -6.23 25.08 4.06
CA PHE A 382 -7.11 24.27 4.91
C PHE A 382 -7.48 25.01 6.20
N PRO A 383 -8.30 26.08 6.13
CA PRO A 383 -8.61 26.92 7.28
C PRO A 383 -9.39 26.23 8.40
N ASN A 384 -10.07 25.12 8.09
CA ASN A 384 -10.89 24.36 9.05
C ASN A 384 -10.13 23.18 9.69
N LYS A 385 -8.84 23.01 9.38
CA LYS A 385 -8.02 21.95 9.97
C LYS A 385 -7.43 22.45 11.29
N ASP A 386 -7.72 21.75 12.37
CA ASP A 386 -7.18 22.09 13.69
C ASP A 386 -5.67 21.83 13.74
N GLN A 387 -4.90 22.85 14.12
CA GLN A 387 -3.46 22.72 14.36
C GLN A 387 -3.21 22.35 15.83
N PRO A 388 -2.38 21.32 16.12
CA PRO A 388 -2.03 20.98 17.49
C PRO A 388 -1.41 22.17 18.23
N ALA A 389 -1.88 22.44 19.44
CA ALA A 389 -1.39 23.57 20.24
C ALA A 389 0.13 23.48 20.48
N GLY A 390 0.86 24.55 20.16
CA GLY A 390 2.33 24.62 20.31
C GLY A 390 3.12 24.24 19.07
N THR A 391 2.47 23.87 17.97
CA THR A 391 3.13 23.72 16.66
C THR A 391 3.17 25.06 15.92
N VAL A 392 4.31 25.37 15.29
CA VAL A 392 4.38 26.47 14.30
C VAL A 392 3.52 26.04 13.10
N SER A 393 2.71 26.95 12.56
CA SER A 393 1.88 26.65 11.39
C SER A 393 2.72 25.99 10.31
N SER A 394 2.34 24.77 9.92
CA SER A 394 3.10 23.96 9.00
C SER A 394 3.14 24.64 7.62
N ASN A 395 4.33 24.69 7.02
CA ASN A 395 4.51 25.10 5.63
C ASN A 395 4.06 23.95 4.72
N ILE A 396 3.25 24.26 3.71
CA ILE A 396 2.94 23.29 2.66
C ILE A 396 4.12 23.28 1.69
N ALA A 397 4.75 22.12 1.51
CA ALA A 397 5.68 21.91 0.41
C ALA A 397 4.90 21.97 -0.92
N VAL A 398 5.20 22.98 -1.73
CA VAL A 398 4.61 23.20 -3.05
C VAL A 398 5.58 22.67 -4.10
N LEU A 399 5.11 21.73 -4.94
CA LEU A 399 5.82 21.34 -6.15
C LEU A 399 5.67 22.48 -7.17
N ASN A 400 6.68 23.32 -7.28
CA ASN A 400 6.72 24.41 -8.24
C ASN A 400 7.14 23.86 -9.59
N MET A 401 6.45 24.29 -10.64
CA MET A 401 6.79 24.02 -12.03
C MET A 401 6.96 25.35 -12.75
N ALA A 402 8.20 25.70 -13.07
CA ALA A 402 8.55 26.92 -13.78
C ALA A 402 8.88 26.57 -15.24
N TYR A 403 8.01 26.97 -16.16
CA TYR A 403 8.13 26.69 -17.58
C TYR A 403 8.55 27.94 -18.35
N TYR A 404 9.61 27.82 -19.16
CA TYR A 404 10.21 28.91 -19.94
C TYR A 404 10.18 28.51 -21.42
N PRO A 405 9.07 28.76 -22.14
CA PRO A 405 8.88 28.27 -23.52
C PRO A 405 9.82 28.91 -24.55
N GLU A 406 10.39 30.06 -24.23
CA GLU A 406 11.37 30.77 -25.07
C GLU A 406 12.81 30.28 -24.83
N GLU A 407 13.05 29.45 -23.82
CA GLU A 407 14.39 28.95 -23.49
C GLU A 407 14.52 27.45 -23.84
N ARG A 408 15.71 27.07 -24.31
CA ARG A 408 16.04 25.70 -24.71
C ARG A 408 16.07 24.77 -23.48
N GLY A 409 15.34 23.66 -23.56
CA GLY A 409 15.42 22.59 -22.56
C GLY A 409 16.58 21.62 -22.83
N PRO A 410 16.82 20.66 -21.92
CA PRO A 410 17.86 19.65 -22.10
C PRO A 410 17.69 18.84 -23.39
N TYR A 411 18.81 18.55 -24.04
CA TYR A 411 18.95 17.77 -25.28
C TYR A 411 18.08 18.27 -26.45
N ASN A 412 17.90 19.59 -26.54
CA ASN A 412 17.22 20.24 -27.66
C ASN A 412 18.25 20.86 -28.60
N TYR A 413 18.43 20.34 -29.82
CA TYR A 413 19.38 20.89 -30.81
C TYR A 413 18.68 21.67 -31.94
N ASP A 414 17.62 22.44 -31.63
CA ASP A 414 16.86 23.22 -32.60
C ASP A 414 17.58 24.51 -33.00
N VAL A 415 17.85 24.73 -34.29
CA VAL A 415 18.59 25.91 -34.79
C VAL A 415 17.82 26.60 -35.91
N ALA A 416 17.58 25.86 -36.99
CA ALA A 416 16.89 26.31 -38.18
C ALA A 416 15.48 25.72 -38.23
N GLN A 417 14.58 26.45 -38.89
CA GLN A 417 13.20 25.99 -39.11
C GLN A 417 13.20 24.65 -39.88
N GLY A 418 12.60 23.63 -39.28
CA GLY A 418 12.49 22.27 -39.82
C GLY A 418 11.05 21.83 -40.03
N SER A 419 10.87 20.51 -40.23
CA SER A 419 9.55 19.90 -40.38
C SER A 419 8.74 19.86 -39.09
N TYR A 420 9.42 19.94 -37.94
CA TYR A 420 8.83 19.74 -36.61
C TYR A 420 9.00 20.94 -35.68
N SER A 421 9.93 21.85 -35.96
CA SER A 421 10.30 22.96 -35.06
C SER A 421 10.54 24.26 -35.83
N SER A 422 10.33 25.39 -35.14
CA SER A 422 10.46 26.74 -35.72
C SER A 422 11.88 27.33 -35.68
N GLY A 423 12.84 26.65 -35.06
CA GLY A 423 14.23 27.12 -34.90
C GLY A 423 14.41 28.09 -33.74
N MET A 424 15.58 28.73 -33.67
CA MET A 424 15.92 29.75 -32.66
C MET A 424 16.21 31.13 -33.28
N ASN A 425 16.29 32.15 -32.45
CA ASN A 425 16.70 33.51 -32.78
C ASN A 425 18.20 33.75 -32.52
N GLU A 426 18.74 34.88 -33.00
CA GLU A 426 20.15 35.26 -32.82
C GLU A 426 20.56 35.45 -31.33
N ASP A 427 19.58 35.75 -30.47
CA ASP A 427 19.77 35.87 -29.02
C ASP A 427 19.71 34.53 -28.27
N GLY A 428 19.42 33.42 -28.96
CA GLY A 428 19.28 32.08 -28.38
C GLY A 428 17.86 31.71 -27.97
N SER A 429 16.89 32.63 -28.06
CA SER A 429 15.49 32.32 -27.74
C SER A 429 14.86 31.39 -28.78
N LEU A 430 14.04 30.44 -28.34
CA LEU A 430 13.26 29.56 -29.20
C LEU A 430 12.17 30.37 -29.93
N ARG A 431 12.04 30.15 -31.24
CA ARG A 431 10.92 30.70 -32.01
C ARG A 431 9.65 29.90 -31.73
N ASP A 432 8.52 30.60 -31.85
CA ASP A 432 7.18 30.03 -31.69
C ASP A 432 6.98 29.31 -30.35
N PRO A 433 7.07 30.03 -29.22
CA PRO A 433 6.99 29.45 -27.87
C PRO A 433 5.70 28.68 -27.61
N GLU A 434 4.60 29.01 -28.29
CA GLU A 434 3.31 28.30 -28.18
C GLU A 434 3.37 26.86 -28.72
N SER A 435 4.32 26.56 -29.63
CA SER A 435 4.54 25.22 -30.18
C SER A 435 5.43 24.34 -29.30
N ARG A 436 6.04 24.90 -28.25
CA ARG A 436 7.02 24.21 -27.41
C ARG A 436 6.35 23.50 -26.25
N TRP A 437 7.04 22.52 -25.69
CA TRP A 437 6.55 21.77 -24.53
C TRP A 437 7.68 21.53 -23.52
N GLY A 438 7.32 21.23 -22.28
CA GLY A 438 8.24 20.77 -21.24
C GLY A 438 7.50 19.75 -20.37
N GLY A 439 8.18 18.69 -19.97
CA GLY A 439 7.53 17.59 -19.27
C GLY A 439 8.42 16.93 -18.22
N ILE A 440 7.76 16.40 -17.20
CA ILE A 440 8.35 15.52 -16.19
C ILE A 440 7.54 14.23 -16.13
N MET A 441 8.21 13.13 -15.81
CA MET A 441 7.59 11.82 -15.64
C MET A 441 8.01 11.19 -14.34
N ARG A 442 7.18 10.27 -13.83
CA ARG A 442 7.49 9.47 -12.66
C ARG A 442 6.83 8.12 -12.75
N ARG A 443 7.43 7.13 -12.10
CA ARG A 443 6.80 5.85 -11.85
C ARG A 443 5.69 5.99 -10.80
N VAL A 444 4.60 5.26 -11.02
CA VAL A 444 3.57 5.00 -10.01
C VAL A 444 3.84 3.61 -9.42
N GLU A 445 3.93 3.53 -8.08
CA GLU A 445 4.31 2.28 -7.41
C GLU A 445 3.27 1.17 -7.56
N SER A 446 1.99 1.53 -7.60
CA SER A 446 0.89 0.61 -7.89
C SER A 446 0.50 0.72 -9.36
N SER A 447 0.69 -0.34 -10.12
CA SER A 447 0.24 -0.40 -11.53
C SER A 447 -1.23 -0.79 -11.68
N ASP A 448 -1.82 -1.48 -10.69
CA ASP A 448 -3.22 -1.90 -10.73
C ASP A 448 -4.13 -0.88 -10.02
N PHE A 449 -4.61 0.10 -10.80
CA PHE A 449 -5.51 1.15 -10.31
C PHE A 449 -6.91 0.60 -9.95
N GLU A 450 -7.31 -0.54 -10.51
CA GLU A 450 -8.60 -1.17 -10.22
C GLU A 450 -8.55 -1.87 -8.86
N GLU A 451 -7.49 -2.64 -8.58
CA GLU A 451 -7.30 -3.28 -7.27
C GLU A 451 -7.09 -2.24 -6.16
N THR A 452 -6.39 -1.14 -6.45
CA THR A 452 -6.14 -0.08 -5.47
C THR A 452 -7.22 1.01 -5.41
N ASN A 453 -8.26 0.91 -6.24
CA ASN A 453 -9.39 1.84 -6.33
C ASN A 453 -8.95 3.31 -6.45
N ILE A 454 -8.06 3.61 -7.39
CA ILE A 454 -7.61 4.98 -7.67
C ILE A 454 -8.64 5.69 -8.56
N GLU A 455 -9.31 6.70 -8.01
CA GLU A 455 -10.41 7.41 -8.72
C GLU A 455 -10.07 8.83 -9.18
N TYR A 456 -9.26 9.57 -8.39
CA TYR A 456 -9.02 10.99 -8.62
C TYR A 456 -7.54 11.35 -8.51
N LEU A 457 -7.11 12.26 -9.39
CA LEU A 457 -5.92 13.06 -9.20
C LEU A 457 -6.34 14.43 -8.66
N GLU A 458 -5.99 14.72 -7.41
CA GLU A 458 -6.30 15.98 -6.76
C GLU A 458 -5.04 16.85 -6.63
N PHE A 459 -5.13 18.11 -7.01
CA PHE A 459 -4.09 19.10 -6.77
C PHE A 459 -4.69 20.50 -6.58
N TRP A 460 -3.96 21.33 -5.84
CA TRP A 460 -4.27 22.75 -5.67
C TRP A 460 -3.26 23.56 -6.47
N LEU A 461 -3.75 24.26 -7.50
CA LEU A 461 -2.95 25.16 -8.31
C LEU A 461 -3.20 26.60 -7.87
N MET A 462 -2.13 27.34 -7.58
CA MET A 462 -2.23 28.79 -7.36
C MET A 462 -2.59 29.45 -8.69
N ASP A 463 -3.55 30.39 -8.67
CA ASP A 463 -3.93 31.16 -9.85
C ASP A 463 -2.72 31.93 -10.41
N PRO A 464 -2.18 31.54 -11.58
CA PRO A 464 -0.96 32.15 -12.13
C PRO A 464 -1.23 33.54 -12.72
N PHE A 465 -2.50 33.95 -12.88
CA PHE A 465 -2.87 35.20 -13.54
C PHE A 465 -2.98 36.40 -12.59
N THR A 466 -2.59 36.23 -11.32
CA THR A 466 -2.66 37.29 -10.31
C THR A 466 -1.72 38.47 -10.58
N GLU A 467 -0.57 38.22 -11.23
CA GLU A 467 0.43 39.24 -11.56
C GLU A 467 0.52 39.54 -13.07
N VAL A 468 0.33 38.53 -13.93
CA VAL A 468 0.39 38.64 -15.40
C VAL A 468 -0.91 38.11 -16.00
N GLY A 469 -1.72 38.99 -16.60
CA GLY A 469 -3.06 38.65 -17.05
C GLY A 469 -3.17 37.90 -18.39
N ASP A 470 -2.07 37.75 -19.13
CA ASP A 470 -2.06 37.13 -20.47
C ASP A 470 -0.87 36.16 -20.60
N ASN A 471 -1.06 34.93 -20.12
CA ASN A 471 -0.10 33.83 -20.21
C ASN A 471 -0.83 32.50 -20.34
N ARG A 472 -1.49 32.28 -21.48
CA ARG A 472 -2.32 31.10 -21.73
C ARG A 472 -1.44 29.90 -22.07
N GLY A 473 -1.83 28.73 -21.58
CA GLY A 473 -1.16 27.47 -21.87
C GLY A 473 -2.02 26.29 -21.46
N GLU A 474 -1.53 25.09 -21.72
CA GLU A 474 -2.24 23.84 -21.45
C GLU A 474 -1.37 22.93 -20.58
N LEU A 475 -1.98 22.33 -19.56
CA LEU A 475 -1.34 21.31 -18.72
C LEU A 475 -1.90 19.95 -19.12
N TYR A 476 -1.01 19.06 -19.57
CA TYR A 476 -1.33 17.69 -19.90
C TYR A 476 -0.86 16.76 -18.79
N ILE A 477 -1.71 15.78 -18.45
CA ILE A 477 -1.39 14.74 -17.47
C ILE A 477 -1.63 13.41 -18.17
N ASN A 478 -0.53 12.78 -18.57
CA ASN A 478 -0.56 11.47 -19.20
C ASN A 478 -0.47 10.40 -18.10
N LEU A 479 -1.42 9.46 -18.10
CA LEU A 479 -1.46 8.32 -17.18
C LEU A 479 -1.52 7.04 -18.02
N GLY A 480 -0.63 6.10 -17.73
CA GLY A 480 -0.52 4.83 -18.44
C GLY A 480 0.93 4.46 -18.71
N ASP A 481 1.15 3.71 -19.79
CA ASP A 481 2.48 3.27 -20.20
C ASP A 481 3.18 4.41 -20.98
N ILE A 482 4.13 5.05 -20.32
CA ILE A 482 4.94 6.14 -20.86
C ILE A 482 6.35 5.60 -21.13
N SER A 483 6.98 6.03 -22.22
CA SER A 483 8.33 5.58 -22.58
C SER A 483 9.37 6.12 -21.59
N GLU A 484 10.24 5.26 -21.08
CA GLU A 484 11.39 5.63 -20.23
C GLU A 484 12.62 6.06 -21.06
N ASP A 485 12.57 5.89 -22.38
CA ASP A 485 13.57 6.30 -23.37
C ASP A 485 13.50 7.84 -23.59
N ILE A 486 14.25 8.60 -22.78
CA ILE A 486 14.28 10.06 -22.78
C ILE A 486 15.04 10.56 -24.01
N LEU A 487 16.18 9.92 -24.31
CA LEU A 487 17.03 10.15 -25.48
C LEU A 487 16.83 9.04 -26.49
N ARG A 488 15.78 9.18 -27.30
CA ARG A 488 15.31 8.11 -28.18
C ARG A 488 16.37 7.51 -29.09
N ASP A 489 16.93 6.39 -28.65
CA ASP A 489 17.86 5.57 -29.41
C ASP A 489 17.69 4.05 -29.13
N GLY A 490 16.74 3.69 -28.25
CA GLY A 490 16.45 2.31 -27.88
C GLY A 490 17.57 1.64 -27.07
N ARG A 491 18.50 2.42 -26.51
CA ARG A 491 19.50 1.97 -25.54
C ARG A 491 19.12 2.49 -24.16
N LYS A 492 19.60 1.82 -23.13
CA LYS A 492 19.44 2.25 -21.74
C LYS A 492 20.68 3.05 -21.36
N SER A 493 20.55 4.37 -21.20
CA SER A 493 21.63 5.19 -20.65
C SER A 493 21.68 5.09 -19.12
N TYR A 494 22.89 5.05 -18.57
CA TYR A 494 23.14 5.04 -17.12
C TYR A 494 24.56 5.49 -16.80
N GLU A 495 24.66 6.54 -16.00
CA GLU A 495 25.91 7.21 -15.68
C GLU A 495 26.94 6.32 -14.96
N ASN A 496 26.49 5.44 -14.08
CA ASN A 496 27.37 4.53 -13.35
C ASN A 496 28.04 3.46 -14.23
N GLY A 497 27.57 3.29 -15.47
CA GLY A 497 28.20 2.44 -16.48
C GLY A 497 29.24 3.15 -17.34
N LEU A 498 29.32 4.48 -17.26
CA LEU A 498 30.26 5.29 -18.04
C LEU A 498 31.71 5.10 -17.53
N PRO A 499 32.71 5.44 -18.37
CA PRO A 499 34.12 5.30 -18.01
C PRO A 499 34.46 6.05 -16.73
N THR A 500 35.35 5.48 -15.92
CA THR A 500 35.79 6.10 -14.66
C THR A 500 36.99 7.04 -14.84
N THR A 501 37.48 7.19 -16.08
CA THR A 501 38.66 7.99 -16.42
C THR A 501 38.46 8.67 -17.77
N ALA A 502 39.37 9.57 -18.14
CA ALA A 502 39.38 10.21 -19.47
C ALA A 502 39.57 9.23 -20.65
N VAL A 503 39.96 7.97 -20.40
CA VAL A 503 40.02 6.95 -21.45
C VAL A 503 38.61 6.44 -21.71
N VAL A 504 38.11 6.73 -22.91
CA VAL A 504 36.80 6.27 -23.38
C VAL A 504 36.88 4.79 -23.75
N GLU A 505 36.34 3.93 -22.89
CA GLU A 505 36.26 2.48 -23.07
C GLU A 505 34.90 1.93 -22.63
N ASN A 506 34.52 0.74 -23.10
CA ASN A 506 33.28 0.07 -22.70
C ASN A 506 31.98 0.88 -22.95
N VAL A 507 32.01 1.80 -23.90
CA VAL A 507 30.85 2.56 -24.38
C VAL A 507 30.59 2.31 -25.87
N ASP A 508 29.33 2.44 -26.27
CA ASP A 508 28.88 2.52 -27.67
C ASP A 508 28.42 3.96 -27.95
N THR A 509 28.28 4.33 -29.23
CA THR A 509 27.89 5.69 -29.65
C THR A 509 26.54 5.68 -30.35
N THR A 510 25.65 6.57 -29.94
CA THR A 510 24.31 6.77 -30.54
C THR A 510 24.23 8.13 -31.21
N ILE A 511 23.05 8.56 -31.64
CA ILE A 511 22.86 9.91 -32.20
C ILE A 511 22.92 11.00 -31.12
N TRP A 512 22.68 10.63 -29.86
CA TRP A 512 22.63 11.56 -28.72
C TRP A 512 24.00 11.67 -28.04
N GLY A 513 24.73 10.56 -27.90
CA GLY A 513 26.05 10.59 -27.30
C GLY A 513 26.64 9.20 -27.09
N ARG A 514 27.10 8.91 -25.88
CA ARG A 514 27.73 7.65 -25.47
C ARG A 514 26.87 6.91 -24.47
N VAL A 515 26.66 5.63 -24.72
CA VAL A 515 25.92 4.74 -23.81
C VAL A 515 26.82 3.61 -23.34
N PRO A 516 26.73 3.16 -22.07
CA PRO A 516 27.50 2.00 -21.63
C PRO A 516 27.17 0.73 -22.40
N SER A 517 28.20 -0.08 -22.68
CA SER A 517 28.05 -1.39 -23.32
C SER A 517 27.98 -2.57 -22.35
N LEU A 518 28.30 -2.33 -21.07
CA LEU A 518 28.36 -3.33 -20.01
C LEU A 518 27.23 -3.13 -19.02
N GLN A 519 26.43 -4.17 -18.78
CA GLN A 519 25.30 -4.13 -17.85
C GLN A 519 25.74 -3.69 -16.43
N ALA A 520 25.06 -2.68 -15.86
CA ALA A 520 25.24 -2.31 -14.47
C ALA A 520 24.69 -3.41 -13.54
N LEU A 521 25.48 -3.79 -12.53
CA LEU A 521 25.05 -4.74 -11.48
C LEU A 521 24.32 -4.04 -10.33
N VAL A 522 24.64 -2.76 -10.09
CA VAL A 522 24.10 -1.93 -9.02
C VAL A 522 23.99 -0.49 -9.50
N GLU A 523 22.96 0.22 -9.08
CA GLU A 523 22.74 1.65 -9.38
C GLU A 523 23.47 2.53 -8.37
N ALA A 524 24.79 2.54 -8.47
CA ALA A 524 25.64 3.39 -7.66
C ALA A 524 26.89 3.78 -8.44
N PHE A 525 27.31 5.03 -8.28
CA PHE A 525 28.57 5.53 -8.79
C PHE A 525 29.79 4.82 -8.18
N ASN A 526 30.94 4.97 -8.81
CA ASN A 526 32.21 4.51 -8.24
C ASN A 526 32.53 5.23 -6.93
N ASN A 527 33.20 4.53 -6.01
CA ASN A 527 33.63 5.07 -4.72
C ASN A 527 34.84 6.03 -4.83
N ASP A 528 35.58 6.03 -5.94
CA ASP A 528 36.67 6.97 -6.18
C ASP A 528 36.12 8.36 -6.59
N PRO A 529 36.34 9.42 -5.79
CA PRO A 529 35.85 10.75 -6.10
C PRO A 529 36.36 11.32 -7.44
N GLN A 530 37.55 10.89 -7.91
CA GLN A 530 38.10 11.36 -9.18
C GLN A 530 37.38 10.78 -10.40
N SER A 531 36.66 9.67 -10.21
CA SER A 531 35.86 9.05 -11.27
C SER A 531 34.54 9.79 -11.52
N ARG A 532 34.02 10.50 -10.52
CA ARG A 532 32.68 11.13 -10.59
C ARG A 532 32.53 12.07 -11.78
N GLN A 533 33.53 12.89 -12.06
CA GLN A 533 33.52 13.86 -13.17
C GLN A 533 33.40 13.23 -14.57
N TYR A 534 33.61 11.91 -14.70
CA TYR A 534 33.47 11.18 -15.96
C TYR A 534 32.20 10.33 -16.02
N GLN A 535 31.51 10.18 -14.88
CA GLN A 535 30.29 9.39 -14.75
C GLN A 535 29.05 10.29 -14.65
N ASP A 536 29.09 11.32 -13.83
CA ASP A 536 28.00 12.29 -13.58
C ASP A 536 28.01 13.34 -14.69
N VAL A 537 27.63 12.92 -15.91
CA VAL A 537 27.73 13.70 -17.17
C VAL A 537 26.44 13.59 -18.00
N GLY A 538 25.29 13.43 -17.36
CA GLY A 538 24.02 13.47 -18.05
C GLY A 538 23.58 12.16 -18.72
N TYR A 539 22.41 12.21 -19.36
CA TYR A 539 21.83 11.08 -20.07
C TYR A 539 22.53 10.79 -21.41
N ASP A 540 23.21 11.77 -22.01
CA ASP A 540 23.95 11.58 -23.26
C ASP A 540 25.35 10.99 -23.03
N GLY A 541 25.85 10.96 -21.79
CA GLY A 541 27.14 10.39 -21.44
C GLY A 541 28.33 11.22 -21.95
N LEU A 542 28.13 12.51 -22.17
CA LEU A 542 29.13 13.45 -22.66
C LEU A 542 29.26 14.61 -21.67
N ASN A 543 30.47 15.09 -21.43
CA ASN A 543 30.63 16.39 -20.75
C ASN A 543 30.61 17.52 -21.78
N ASP A 544 30.45 18.76 -21.33
CA ASP A 544 30.48 19.97 -22.16
C ASP A 544 31.58 19.99 -23.26
N GLU A 545 32.78 19.48 -22.98
CA GLU A 545 33.89 19.47 -23.94
C GLU A 545 33.70 18.40 -25.03
N ASP A 546 33.30 17.20 -24.63
CA ASP A 546 32.97 16.13 -25.56
C ASP A 546 31.74 16.50 -26.40
N GLU A 547 30.71 17.10 -25.80
CA GLU A 547 29.51 17.59 -26.49
C GLU A 547 29.85 18.62 -27.57
N ARG A 548 30.74 19.58 -27.28
CA ARG A 548 31.18 20.58 -28.26
C ARG A 548 31.75 19.92 -29.51
N SER A 549 32.50 18.83 -29.33
CA SER A 549 33.08 18.09 -30.45
C SER A 549 32.06 17.19 -31.15
N PHE A 550 31.15 16.57 -30.38
CA PHE A 550 30.17 15.61 -30.86
C PHE A 550 29.04 16.28 -31.66
N HIS A 551 28.54 17.41 -31.17
CA HIS A 551 27.49 18.21 -31.79
C HIS A 551 28.02 19.38 -32.63
N ALA A 552 29.32 19.38 -32.96
CA ALA A 552 29.95 20.42 -33.77
C ALA A 552 29.22 20.61 -35.11
N GLU A 553 29.10 19.54 -35.91
CA GLU A 553 28.50 19.59 -37.24
C GLU A 553 26.97 19.67 -37.22
N THR A 554 26.33 19.02 -36.23
CA THR A 554 24.87 18.87 -36.15
C THR A 554 24.17 20.04 -35.46
N PHE A 555 24.90 20.87 -34.71
CA PHE A 555 24.33 21.97 -33.93
C PHE A 555 25.17 23.25 -34.01
N LEU A 556 26.41 23.24 -33.49
CA LEU A 556 27.20 24.47 -33.31
C LEU A 556 27.60 25.15 -34.62
N ASP A 557 27.96 24.38 -35.64
CA ASP A 557 28.34 24.89 -36.95
C ASP A 557 27.13 25.53 -37.66
N ILE A 558 25.93 24.98 -37.47
CA ILE A 558 24.69 25.55 -38.01
C ILE A 558 24.41 26.92 -37.39
N ILE A 559 24.55 27.04 -36.06
CA ILE A 559 24.39 28.32 -35.35
C ILE A 559 25.45 29.32 -35.84
N ARG A 560 26.71 28.87 -35.98
CA ARG A 560 27.82 29.70 -36.46
C ARG A 560 27.56 30.22 -37.88
N GLU A 561 27.05 29.39 -38.77
CA GLU A 561 26.75 29.77 -40.15
C GLU A 561 25.56 30.73 -40.23
N GLN A 562 24.55 30.54 -39.39
CA GLN A 562 23.32 31.34 -39.42
C GLN A 562 23.45 32.69 -38.70
N PHE A 563 24.15 32.73 -37.56
CA PHE A 563 24.20 33.89 -36.66
C PHE A 563 25.62 34.39 -36.34
N GLY A 564 26.66 33.60 -36.65
CA GLY A 564 28.05 33.95 -36.35
C GLY A 564 28.47 33.65 -34.91
N THR A 565 29.79 33.60 -34.66
CA THR A 565 30.38 33.23 -33.35
C THR A 565 30.22 34.29 -32.26
N GLN A 566 29.84 35.51 -32.62
CA GLN A 566 29.59 36.61 -31.68
C GLN A 566 28.13 36.70 -31.24
N SER A 567 27.23 35.89 -31.83
CA SER A 567 25.84 35.81 -31.41
C SER A 567 25.73 35.25 -30.00
N LEU A 568 24.72 35.70 -29.26
CA LEU A 568 24.45 35.18 -27.92
C LEU A 568 24.04 33.70 -28.01
N ALA A 569 23.30 33.33 -29.05
CA ALA A 569 22.97 31.94 -29.38
C ALA A 569 24.21 31.04 -29.43
N TYR A 570 25.25 31.43 -30.18
CA TYR A 570 26.48 30.63 -30.28
C TYR A 570 27.25 30.59 -28.97
N GLN A 571 27.36 31.71 -28.25
CA GLN A 571 28.10 31.76 -26.98
C GLN A 571 27.46 30.87 -25.91
N GLN A 572 26.13 30.89 -25.80
CA GLN A 572 25.38 30.03 -24.89
C GLN A 572 25.49 28.56 -25.29
N ALA A 573 25.20 28.24 -26.56
CA ALA A 573 25.28 26.88 -27.08
C ALA A 573 26.69 26.27 -27.00
N ALA A 574 27.75 27.07 -27.17
CA ALA A 574 29.12 26.57 -27.05
C ALA A 574 29.55 26.32 -25.58
N THR A 575 28.90 26.99 -24.62
CA THR A 575 29.18 26.78 -23.19
C THR A 575 28.58 25.46 -22.72
N ASP A 576 27.34 25.21 -23.12
CA ASP A 576 26.51 24.06 -22.72
C ASP A 576 25.72 23.56 -23.94
N PRO A 577 26.33 22.74 -24.82
CA PRO A 577 25.68 22.27 -26.04
C PRO A 577 24.43 21.42 -25.79
N SER A 578 24.37 20.58 -24.77
CA SER A 578 23.19 19.76 -24.43
C SER A 578 22.16 20.46 -23.52
N ALA A 579 22.44 21.63 -22.95
CA ALA A 579 21.54 22.37 -22.05
C ALA A 579 21.12 21.60 -20.78
N ASP A 580 21.99 20.74 -20.29
CA ASP A 580 21.73 19.77 -19.23
C ASP A 580 22.61 19.95 -17.98
N ASN A 581 23.45 21.00 -17.96
CA ASN A 581 24.25 21.39 -16.80
C ASN A 581 23.42 21.66 -15.54
N TYR A 582 23.87 21.09 -14.43
CA TYR A 582 23.34 21.32 -13.09
C TYR A 582 23.88 22.62 -12.45
N GLN A 583 23.00 23.32 -11.72
CA GLN A 583 23.40 24.43 -10.86
C GLN A 583 22.65 24.38 -9.52
N TYR A 584 23.40 24.31 -8.41
CA TYR A 584 22.81 24.40 -7.08
C TYR A 584 22.27 25.80 -6.81
N PHE A 585 21.01 25.87 -6.36
CA PHE A 585 20.25 27.11 -6.19
C PHE A 585 20.86 28.09 -5.16
N ARG A 586 21.71 27.60 -4.26
CA ARG A 586 22.39 28.41 -3.24
C ARG A 586 23.86 28.71 -3.58
N GLY A 587 24.37 28.26 -4.73
CA GLY A 587 25.79 28.46 -5.10
C GLY A 587 26.23 29.92 -4.96
N GLY A 588 27.39 30.15 -4.36
CA GLY A 588 27.93 31.49 -4.12
C GLY A 588 28.30 32.23 -5.40
N ASN A 589 28.48 31.51 -6.52
CA ASN A 589 28.62 32.09 -7.85
C ASN A 589 27.38 32.91 -8.27
N LEU A 590 26.20 32.58 -7.75
CA LEU A 590 24.94 33.25 -8.07
C LEU A 590 24.77 34.58 -7.31
N ASP A 591 25.46 34.76 -6.18
CA ASP A 591 25.22 35.88 -5.27
C ASP A 591 25.68 37.24 -5.81
N ASN A 592 26.65 37.23 -6.73
CA ASN A 592 27.22 38.44 -7.32
C ASN A 592 26.49 38.92 -8.58
N ASP A 593 25.54 38.14 -9.10
CA ASP A 593 24.77 38.48 -10.29
C ASP A 593 23.32 38.82 -9.92
N SER A 594 22.88 40.00 -10.33
CA SER A 594 21.54 40.50 -10.07
C SER A 594 20.42 39.64 -10.67
N ARG A 595 20.69 38.84 -11.71
CA ARG A 595 19.70 37.91 -12.30
C ARG A 595 19.21 36.89 -11.28
N TYR A 596 20.12 36.38 -10.45
CA TYR A 596 19.81 35.41 -9.39
C TYR A 596 19.35 36.05 -8.08
N SER A 597 18.94 37.33 -8.11
CA SER A 597 18.09 37.89 -7.05
C SER A 597 16.68 37.27 -7.06
N SER A 598 16.25 36.72 -8.21
CA SER A 598 15.04 35.93 -8.38
C SER A 598 15.25 34.50 -7.88
N VAL A 599 14.31 33.98 -7.07
CA VAL A 599 14.36 32.59 -6.61
C VAL A 599 14.08 31.63 -7.78
N LEU A 600 13.22 32.03 -8.73
CA LEU A 600 12.93 31.23 -9.92
C LEU A 600 14.19 31.01 -10.78
N GLU A 601 15.00 32.06 -10.97
CA GLU A 601 16.26 31.98 -11.72
C GLU A 601 17.29 31.07 -11.03
N ARG A 602 17.31 31.05 -9.69
CA ARG A 602 18.21 30.17 -8.93
C ARG A 602 17.90 28.68 -9.11
N TYR A 603 16.63 28.33 -9.28
CA TYR A 603 16.21 26.94 -9.48
C TYR A 603 16.17 26.52 -10.95
N LYS A 604 16.31 27.44 -11.91
CA LYS A 604 16.15 27.19 -13.34
C LYS A 604 16.98 26.00 -13.86
N ASN A 605 18.21 25.84 -13.38
CA ASN A 605 19.13 24.76 -13.76
C ASN A 605 19.31 23.69 -12.69
N PHE A 606 18.46 23.66 -11.66
CA PHE A 606 18.58 22.69 -10.56
C PHE A 606 18.25 21.25 -10.99
N ASN A 607 17.51 21.08 -12.08
CA ASN A 607 17.13 19.76 -12.61
C ASN A 607 18.06 19.23 -13.71
N GLY A 608 19.15 19.93 -14.02
CA GLY A 608 20.15 19.46 -14.98
C GLY A 608 20.80 18.16 -14.49
N PRO A 609 20.96 17.13 -15.35
CA PRO A 609 21.60 15.88 -14.98
C PRO A 609 23.14 15.93 -14.95
N ASP A 610 23.82 16.70 -15.80
CA ASP A 610 25.30 16.81 -15.76
C ASP A 610 25.75 17.52 -14.48
N GLY A 611 26.53 16.82 -13.63
CA GLY A 611 27.10 17.36 -12.42
C GLY A 611 26.12 17.49 -11.25
N ASN A 612 24.99 16.76 -11.26
CA ASN A 612 23.96 16.85 -10.22
C ASN A 612 24.27 16.04 -8.95
N SER A 613 25.31 15.20 -9.03
CA SER A 613 25.77 14.31 -7.96
C SER A 613 27.25 14.54 -7.60
N PRO A 614 27.69 15.79 -7.35
CA PRO A 614 29.08 16.11 -7.08
C PRO A 614 29.54 15.48 -5.77
N THR A 615 30.81 15.07 -5.72
CA THR A 615 31.46 14.66 -4.46
C THR A 615 31.87 15.87 -3.62
N ASP A 616 32.12 15.66 -2.33
CA ASP A 616 32.64 16.71 -1.42
C ASP A 616 33.94 17.35 -1.93
N ALA A 617 34.75 16.63 -2.70
CA ALA A 617 36.00 17.14 -3.28
C ALA A 617 35.77 18.06 -4.50
N GLN A 618 34.64 17.91 -5.19
CA GLN A 618 34.24 18.73 -6.33
C GLN A 618 33.38 19.92 -5.90
N ASN A 619 32.78 19.83 -4.71
CA ASN A 619 31.90 20.87 -4.17
C ASN A 619 32.71 22.12 -3.76
N PRO A 620 32.50 23.28 -4.40
CA PRO A 620 33.19 24.51 -4.03
C PRO A 620 32.61 25.19 -2.77
N GLU A 621 31.45 24.72 -2.29
CA GLU A 621 30.71 25.33 -1.19
C GLU A 621 30.98 24.66 0.16
N ALA A 622 30.71 25.38 1.26
CA ALA A 622 30.86 24.87 2.62
C ALA A 622 29.71 23.94 3.09
N TYR A 623 28.77 23.62 2.20
CA TYR A 623 27.58 22.80 2.45
C TYR A 623 27.34 21.90 1.25
N PRO A 624 26.70 20.73 1.41
CA PRO A 624 26.42 19.83 0.30
C PRO A 624 25.62 20.52 -0.81
N THR A 625 26.05 20.33 -2.05
CA THR A 625 25.42 20.90 -3.24
C THR A 625 24.84 19.84 -4.16
N SER A 626 24.85 18.56 -3.78
CA SER A 626 24.27 17.48 -4.56
C SER A 626 22.74 17.50 -4.51
N ALA A 627 22.12 17.30 -5.67
CA ALA A 627 20.68 17.09 -5.78
C ALA A 627 20.33 15.62 -5.49
N THR A 628 21.18 14.70 -5.93
CA THR A 628 21.05 13.26 -5.73
C THR A 628 22.41 12.61 -5.46
N SER A 629 22.37 11.37 -4.97
CA SER A 629 23.54 10.49 -4.86
C SER A 629 23.46 9.28 -5.78
N MET A 630 22.32 9.12 -6.47
CA MET A 630 22.06 8.05 -7.42
C MET A 630 22.44 8.53 -8.83
N PRO A 631 22.97 7.63 -9.69
CA PRO A 631 23.22 7.96 -11.10
C PRO A 631 21.91 8.29 -11.82
N ASN A 632 21.99 9.16 -12.82
CA ASN A 632 20.90 9.34 -13.78
C ASN A 632 20.83 8.09 -14.68
N VAL A 633 19.62 7.55 -14.83
CA VAL A 633 19.35 6.29 -15.56
C VAL A 633 18.02 6.45 -16.32
N GLU A 634 17.97 5.90 -17.53
CA GLU A 634 16.72 5.72 -18.29
C GLU A 634 16.08 4.37 -17.94
N ASP A 635 15.28 4.32 -16.86
CA ASP A 635 14.58 3.12 -16.34
C ASP A 635 13.36 3.43 -15.46
#